data_AF-A0A3B0VHC0-F1
#
_entry.id   AF-A0A3B0VHC0-F1
#
_cell.length_a   1.000
_cell.length_b   1.000
_cell.length_c   1.000
_cell.angle_alpha   90.00
_cell.angle_beta   90.00
_cell.angle_gamma   90.00
#
_symmetry.space_group_name_H-M   'P 1'
#
loop_
_entity.id
_entity.type
_entity.pdbx_description
1 polymer ?
#
loop_
_entity_poly.entity_id
_entity_poly.type
_entity_poly.pdbx_seq_one_letter_code
_entity_poly.pdbx_strand_id
1 'polypeptide(L)'
;MNESTELRNIHTYTNKGMRPVTTQSNKLYIQGNRSPLWKRGFALSVSLITVAILLASLFAIIPSAQAKEPPRHSIESTFPESFQNKSPNSPVETAQEIYSEATPMTTTVLFEENFESEPCQVPTVTLTNWDVLVGSVDVIGSGCKFDFVPGNGKYLDMDGTSVPCTNAIIQTKSSFTLTPGLYQVQFSLSGSRRDDANTIEVRFGDGTLFNESFTMDRDFPQTTFTRTLSVTTPTTGKITFEHQSLVGDCEGILLFSVKLSKGSSLLGPMTQGGDSFCPITDASSADPTVGGPISPRNGNLNYSETDLVIPVSGCRLEFQRTYISEARSVYTDTLGYGWTHNYAMRLDSTNTMLSDTLELQLPNGSRVPFFDNGDGTYTPYAGVTADLVQIGSTYVITGFNQKVYTFDAQGLLLEKADPYGNVITFTYNLNDQLIQAGQGSRTLSYAYDGLGRLATVTDNLSRTVFLEYDAVNGDLTTVTDTLGLATTYEYSGTTHLLTKVTDPSGTVLEETAYDNEGRAVQQWDGAGNLLVEIDYSIANSRVVTENGVVMTYTYDTRNTLVGIQYACTDGTAGCQANSNIAYDGNFKQDNVVDLNGNPTSLSWNPGGSNLEYVNDALGNETFLSYDSTNNLTQTVDARGISSSYFYANASFPTFLTRMTDGLGNSTLYTPTTLADGVPGLLKQQEDPNGKITSYSYNDFGQMSQTVVAAGTAEAITSTYGYDAIGRLTTTTQTSAAESRTSLNVYDNGNRLIA
;
A
#
# COMPACT_ATOMS: atom_id res chain seq x y z
N MET A 1 -14.38 33.34 45.12
CA MET A 1 -15.18 34.49 45.60
C MET A 1 -14.41 35.75 45.24
N ASN A 2 -15.09 36.75 44.69
CA ASN A 2 -14.61 38.12 44.37
C ASN A 2 -13.45 38.16 43.35
N GLU A 3 -13.57 38.58 42.09
CA GLU A 3 -14.30 39.69 41.43
C GLU A 3 -13.72 41.11 41.64
N SER A 4 -13.15 41.67 40.56
CA SER A 4 -13.46 42.99 39.94
C SER A 4 -12.35 43.29 38.90
N THR A 5 -12.56 43.48 37.59
CA THR A 5 -13.48 44.30 36.75
C THR A 5 -13.17 45.80 36.68
N GLU A 6 -12.71 46.26 35.51
CA GLU A 6 -13.17 47.43 34.72
C GLU A 6 -12.29 47.53 33.45
N LEU A 7 -12.60 48.19 32.33
CA LEU A 7 -13.81 48.34 31.49
C LEU A 7 -13.41 49.26 30.30
N ARG A 8 -13.59 48.77 29.06
CA ARG A 8 -13.98 49.51 27.82
C ARG A 8 -13.41 50.92 27.50
N ASN A 9 -13.00 51.11 26.23
CA ASN A 9 -13.94 51.64 25.23
C ASN A 9 -13.48 51.57 23.77
N ILE A 10 -14.46 51.52 22.86
CA ILE A 10 -14.32 51.58 21.39
C ILE A 10 -14.78 52.96 20.93
N HIS A 11 -14.24 53.49 19.82
CA HIS A 11 -14.89 54.53 19.01
C HIS A 11 -14.78 54.20 17.52
N THR A 12 -15.86 54.47 16.77
CA THR A 12 -16.01 54.19 15.34
C THR A 12 -15.83 55.45 14.49
N TYR A 13 -15.50 55.25 13.20
CA TYR A 13 -15.71 56.26 12.15
C TYR A 13 -16.17 55.59 10.86
N THR A 14 -17.06 56.27 10.12
CA THR A 14 -17.73 55.73 8.93
C THR A 14 -17.99 56.85 7.92
N ASN A 15 -17.63 56.69 6.63
CA ASN A 15 -18.45 57.09 5.45
C ASN A 15 -17.78 56.90 4.07
N LYS A 16 -18.60 56.43 3.10
CA LYS A 16 -18.70 56.86 1.68
C LYS A 16 -17.43 57.06 0.82
N GLY A 17 -16.95 55.96 0.22
CA GLY A 17 -17.30 55.55 -1.17
C GLY A 17 -17.24 56.53 -2.36
N MET A 18 -16.61 56.07 -3.45
CA MET A 18 -16.92 56.39 -4.85
C MET A 18 -16.54 55.21 -5.78
N ARG A 19 -16.95 55.22 -7.07
CA ARG A 19 -16.78 54.09 -8.02
C ARG A 19 -15.51 54.23 -8.93
N PRO A 20 -15.30 53.49 -10.05
CA PRO A 20 -14.06 52.75 -10.26
C PRO A 20 -13.14 53.39 -11.32
N VAL A 21 -11.93 52.84 -11.47
CA VAL A 21 -11.02 53.13 -12.58
C VAL A 21 -10.59 51.83 -13.25
N THR A 22 -10.54 51.83 -14.58
CA THR A 22 -10.37 50.67 -15.45
C THR A 22 -8.96 50.07 -15.39
N THR A 23 -8.86 48.76 -15.58
CA THR A 23 -7.59 48.05 -15.82
C THR A 23 -6.99 48.39 -17.18
N GLN A 24 -5.68 48.67 -17.21
CA GLN A 24 -4.83 48.40 -18.36
C GLN A 24 -3.48 47.85 -17.90
N SER A 25 -2.94 46.91 -18.67
CA SER A 25 -1.79 46.07 -18.33
C SER A 25 -0.47 46.82 -18.42
N ASN A 26 0.53 46.39 -17.64
CA ASN A 26 1.87 46.20 -18.21
C ASN A 26 2.75 45.22 -17.42
N LYS A 27 3.72 44.65 -18.14
CA LYS A 27 4.70 43.67 -17.62
C LYS A 27 5.76 44.38 -16.78
N LEU A 28 6.32 43.70 -15.76
CA LEU A 28 7.56 44.13 -15.09
C LEU A 28 8.66 43.10 -15.28
N TYR A 29 9.87 43.57 -15.60
CA TYR A 29 11.07 42.75 -15.71
C TYR A 29 11.70 42.52 -14.33
N ILE A 30 12.27 41.33 -14.11
CA ILE A 30 13.28 41.12 -13.06
C ILE A 30 14.66 41.18 -13.72
N GLN A 31 15.47 42.19 -13.36
CA GLN A 31 16.89 42.21 -13.70
C GLN A 31 17.68 41.42 -12.64
N GLY A 32 18.49 40.46 -13.07
CA GLY A 32 19.49 39.84 -12.20
C GLY A 32 20.78 40.66 -12.17
N ASN A 33 21.49 40.69 -11.04
CA ASN A 33 22.90 41.07 -11.06
C ASN A 33 23.76 40.33 -10.00
N ARG A 34 25.02 40.20 -10.38
CA ARG A 34 26.05 39.24 -9.94
C ARG A 34 26.50 39.36 -8.47
N SER A 35 27.08 38.27 -7.98
CA SER A 35 27.83 38.18 -6.71
C SER A 35 29.20 38.88 -6.75
N PRO A 36 29.89 38.97 -5.59
CA PRO A 36 31.22 38.37 -5.54
C PRO A 36 31.51 37.52 -4.28
N LEU A 37 32.56 36.71 -4.37
CA LEU A 37 33.04 35.74 -3.36
C LEU A 37 33.67 36.38 -2.12
N TRP A 38 33.59 35.69 -0.97
CA TRP A 38 34.73 35.49 -0.06
C TRP A 38 34.68 34.07 0.55
N LYS A 39 35.84 33.46 0.84
CA LYS A 39 35.95 32.10 1.40
C LYS A 39 36.25 32.12 2.90
N ARG A 40 35.53 31.33 3.68
CA ARG A 40 36.03 30.34 4.67
C ARG A 40 34.87 29.50 5.18
N GLY A 41 35.11 28.20 5.41
CA GLY A 41 34.05 27.24 5.71
C GLY A 41 33.88 26.96 7.20
N PHE A 42 32.68 26.51 7.55
CA PHE A 42 32.39 25.67 8.70
C PHE A 42 31.53 24.51 8.20
N ALA A 43 31.78 23.30 8.69
CA ALA A 43 30.86 22.19 8.51
C ALA A 43 29.79 22.26 9.59
N LEU A 44 28.52 22.03 9.22
CA LEU A 44 27.41 21.99 10.17
C LEU A 44 26.40 20.96 9.67
N SER A 45 26.24 19.88 10.44
CA SER A 45 25.36 18.77 10.12
C SER A 45 23.90 19.19 10.22
N VAL A 46 23.10 18.85 9.21
CA VAL A 46 21.63 19.00 9.25
C VAL A 46 21.01 17.63 9.06
N SER A 47 20.78 16.92 10.17
CA SER A 47 20.06 15.65 10.18
C SER A 47 18.59 15.90 10.48
N LEU A 48 17.71 15.73 9.49
CA LEU A 48 16.26 15.76 9.66
C LEU A 48 15.58 15.01 8.51
N ILE A 49 14.56 14.20 8.84
CA ILE A 49 13.64 13.49 7.93
C ILE A 49 14.28 12.40 7.05
N THR A 50 14.40 11.16 7.58
CA THR A 50 14.58 9.95 6.75
C THR A 50 13.93 8.70 7.40
N VAL A 51 12.61 8.74 7.62
CA VAL A 51 11.82 7.56 8.07
C VAL A 51 10.57 7.30 7.19
N ALA A 52 10.15 8.26 6.36
CA ALA A 52 8.97 8.13 5.47
C ALA A 52 9.29 8.18 3.96
N ILE A 53 10.58 8.08 3.59
CA ILE A 53 11.07 8.42 2.24
C ILE A 53 11.85 7.26 1.57
N LEU A 54 12.08 6.14 2.27
CA LEU A 54 12.86 5.01 1.72
C LEU A 54 12.16 4.28 0.56
N LEU A 55 10.83 4.16 0.56
CA LEU A 55 10.07 3.51 -0.51
C LEU A 55 9.91 4.37 -1.78
N ALA A 56 10.10 5.68 -1.69
CA ALA A 56 9.96 6.61 -2.83
C ALA A 56 11.30 6.97 -3.49
N SER A 57 12.44 6.54 -2.93
CA SER A 57 13.77 7.11 -3.29
C SER A 57 14.71 6.17 -4.04
N LEU A 58 14.34 4.91 -4.32
CA LEU A 58 15.15 4.06 -5.22
C LEU A 58 15.07 4.57 -6.68
N PHE A 59 13.99 5.25 -7.06
CA PHE A 59 13.77 5.79 -8.41
C PHE A 59 14.49 7.13 -8.70
N ALA A 60 15.73 7.33 -8.21
CA ALA A 60 16.77 8.12 -8.89
C ALA A 60 18.06 8.31 -8.03
N ILE A 61 19.09 7.49 -8.27
CA ILE A 61 20.52 7.91 -8.31
C ILE A 61 21.28 6.93 -9.21
N ILE A 62 21.87 7.43 -10.30
CA ILE A 62 22.93 6.72 -11.04
C ILE A 62 24.20 7.56 -10.94
N PRO A 63 25.30 7.06 -10.35
CA PRO A 63 26.58 7.75 -10.38
C PRO A 63 27.19 7.67 -11.78
N SER A 64 27.35 8.80 -12.46
CA SER A 64 27.88 8.86 -13.83
C SER A 64 29.32 8.37 -13.92
N ALA A 65 29.54 7.18 -14.51
CA ALA A 65 30.88 6.66 -14.77
C ALA A 65 31.61 7.49 -15.85
N GLN A 66 32.89 7.79 -15.63
CA GLN A 66 33.70 8.53 -16.60
C GLN A 66 34.04 7.65 -17.82
N ALA A 67 33.40 7.93 -18.96
CA ALA A 67 33.79 7.34 -20.23
C ALA A 67 35.21 7.82 -20.65
N LYS A 68 36.02 6.90 -21.15
CA LYS A 68 37.42 7.11 -21.53
C LYS A 68 37.53 7.26 -23.05
N GLU A 69 37.87 8.45 -23.54
CA GLU A 69 37.92 8.75 -24.99
C GLU A 69 38.84 7.82 -25.80
N PRO A 70 38.37 7.35 -26.97
CA PRO A 70 39.16 7.15 -28.18
C PRO A 70 38.84 8.28 -29.21
N PRO A 71 39.69 8.49 -30.23
CA PRO A 71 39.75 9.76 -30.96
C PRO A 71 38.67 9.98 -32.03
N ARG A 72 38.42 11.26 -32.30
CA ARG A 72 37.50 11.77 -33.34
C ARG A 72 37.79 11.21 -34.74
N HIS A 73 36.73 10.89 -35.47
CA HIS A 73 36.63 11.17 -36.91
C HIS A 73 35.20 11.65 -37.24
N SER A 74 35.07 12.51 -38.24
CA SER A 74 33.83 13.20 -38.61
C SER A 74 33.29 12.72 -39.96
N ILE A 75 31.97 12.77 -40.17
CA ILE A 75 31.27 13.38 -41.36
C ILE A 75 29.75 13.10 -41.33
N GLU A 76 28.97 14.18 -41.38
CA GLU A 76 27.65 14.43 -42.02
C GLU A 76 26.47 13.41 -41.96
N SER A 77 25.31 13.82 -42.48
CA SER A 77 23.95 13.31 -42.17
C SER A 77 23.13 12.92 -43.41
N THR A 78 22.15 11.98 -43.29
CA THR A 78 20.80 12.07 -43.94
C THR A 78 19.80 10.96 -43.48
N PHE A 79 18.50 11.17 -43.78
CA PHE A 79 17.27 10.35 -43.55
C PHE A 79 16.79 9.66 -44.89
N PRO A 80 15.63 8.95 -45.02
CA PRO A 80 14.99 7.85 -44.25
C PRO A 80 14.32 6.75 -45.17
N GLU A 81 13.10 6.25 -44.83
CA GLU A 81 12.14 5.35 -45.57
C GLU A 81 12.40 3.80 -45.55
N SER A 82 11.46 2.85 -45.78
CA SER A 82 9.98 2.65 -45.60
C SER A 82 9.63 1.16 -46.00
N PHE A 83 8.44 0.49 -45.96
CA PHE A 83 7.03 0.71 -45.54
C PHE A 83 6.20 -0.64 -45.57
N GLN A 84 5.00 -0.72 -44.93
CA GLN A 84 3.83 -1.64 -45.18
C GLN A 84 3.95 -3.17 -44.81
N ASN A 85 2.90 -4.03 -44.69
CA ASN A 85 1.47 -3.99 -44.26
C ASN A 85 0.78 -5.40 -44.42
N LYS A 86 -0.30 -5.71 -43.65
CA LYS A 86 -1.53 -6.53 -43.97
C LYS A 86 -1.91 -7.76 -43.10
N SER A 87 -3.21 -7.78 -42.77
CA SER A 87 -4.10 -8.88 -42.27
C SER A 87 -4.78 -9.60 -43.50
N PRO A 88 -5.86 -10.45 -43.45
CA PRO A 88 -6.71 -10.95 -42.33
C PRO A 88 -7.21 -12.43 -42.42
N ASN A 89 -8.00 -12.90 -41.41
CA ASN A 89 -9.36 -13.48 -41.56
C ASN A 89 -9.94 -14.16 -40.28
N SER A 90 -11.27 -14.08 -40.12
CA SER A 90 -12.14 -14.83 -39.16
C SER A 90 -13.04 -15.82 -39.97
N PRO A 91 -14.25 -16.34 -39.57
CA PRO A 91 -15.13 -16.15 -38.38
C PRO A 91 -15.84 -17.44 -37.84
N VAL A 92 -16.97 -17.25 -37.12
CA VAL A 92 -18.03 -18.21 -36.62
C VAL A 92 -17.64 -19.25 -35.55
N GLU A 93 -18.54 -19.79 -34.68
CA GLU A 93 -20.03 -19.70 -34.62
C GLU A 93 -20.61 -19.45 -33.19
N THR A 94 -21.57 -20.27 -32.71
CA THR A 94 -22.39 -20.16 -31.46
C THR A 94 -22.42 -21.54 -30.71
N ALA A 95 -23.05 -21.83 -29.55
CA ALA A 95 -24.25 -21.27 -28.87
C ALA A 95 -24.44 -21.76 -27.38
N GLN A 96 -25.31 -21.04 -26.65
CA GLN A 96 -26.22 -21.42 -25.52
C GLN A 96 -25.77 -22.23 -24.27
N GLU A 97 -25.90 -21.56 -23.12
CA GLU A 97 -26.72 -21.90 -21.91
C GLU A 97 -26.98 -23.37 -21.50
N ILE A 98 -26.71 -23.69 -20.21
CA ILE A 98 -27.72 -23.98 -19.16
C ILE A 98 -27.04 -24.09 -17.76
N TYR A 99 -27.76 -23.74 -16.69
CA TYR A 99 -27.27 -23.73 -15.29
C TYR A 99 -27.29 -25.11 -14.61
N SER A 100 -26.28 -25.39 -13.76
CA SER A 100 -26.47 -26.05 -12.45
C SER A 100 -25.25 -25.91 -11.53
N GLU A 101 -25.46 -25.29 -10.36
CA GLU A 101 -24.79 -25.49 -9.05
C GLU A 101 -23.32 -25.98 -8.96
N ALA A 102 -22.44 -25.15 -8.37
CA ALA A 102 -21.20 -25.58 -7.72
C ALA A 102 -20.88 -24.68 -6.51
N THR A 103 -20.47 -25.27 -5.39
CA THR A 103 -20.13 -24.57 -4.13
C THR A 103 -18.65 -24.17 -4.07
N PRO A 104 -18.28 -23.07 -3.37
CA PRO A 104 -16.88 -22.79 -3.06
C PRO A 104 -16.27 -23.87 -2.16
N MET A 105 -14.97 -24.11 -2.31
CA MET A 105 -14.23 -25.15 -1.58
C MET A 105 -13.44 -24.55 -0.40
N THR A 106 -12.89 -25.40 0.47
CA THR A 106 -12.01 -25.00 1.60
C THR A 106 -10.55 -25.43 1.39
N THR A 107 -9.60 -24.59 1.82
CA THR A 107 -8.15 -24.87 1.85
C THR A 107 -7.71 -25.28 3.27
N THR A 108 -6.80 -26.24 3.43
CA THR A 108 -6.39 -26.75 4.77
C THR A 108 -4.97 -27.31 4.74
N VAL A 109 -4.02 -26.71 5.47
CA VAL A 109 -2.66 -27.28 5.62
C VAL A 109 -2.72 -28.57 6.45
N LEU A 110 -2.08 -29.64 5.97
CA LEU A 110 -2.07 -30.96 6.61
C LEU A 110 -0.68 -31.41 7.08
N PHE A 111 0.38 -30.92 6.45
CA PHE A 111 1.77 -31.22 6.80
C PHE A 111 2.69 -30.09 6.32
N GLU A 112 3.72 -29.75 7.09
CA GLU A 112 4.72 -28.75 6.73
C GLU A 112 6.03 -29.02 7.50
N GLU A 113 7.17 -28.87 6.82
CA GLU A 113 8.53 -28.99 7.38
C GLU A 113 9.47 -28.01 6.66
N ASN A 114 10.34 -27.34 7.42
CA ASN A 114 11.41 -26.47 6.91
C ASN A 114 12.74 -26.85 7.59
N PHE A 115 13.80 -27.14 6.83
CA PHE A 115 15.06 -27.70 7.36
C PHE A 115 16.06 -26.64 7.87
N GLU A 116 15.57 -25.56 8.48
CA GLU A 116 16.34 -24.38 8.89
C GLU A 116 16.41 -24.25 10.43
N SER A 117 17.58 -24.48 11.05
CA SER A 117 18.01 -23.78 12.29
C SER A 117 19.37 -24.21 12.87
N GLU A 118 20.08 -23.20 13.37
CA GLU A 118 21.15 -23.14 14.40
C GLU A 118 22.57 -22.73 13.96
N PRO A 119 23.24 -21.82 14.70
CA PRO A 119 24.58 -21.33 14.41
C PRO A 119 25.69 -22.34 14.77
N CYS A 120 26.89 -22.10 14.25
CA CYS A 120 28.00 -23.06 14.27
C CYS A 120 28.58 -23.43 15.66
N GLN A 121 27.91 -24.30 16.43
CA GLN A 121 28.48 -25.11 17.53
C GLN A 121 27.80 -26.51 17.57
N VAL A 122 28.20 -27.39 16.65
CA VAL A 122 27.64 -28.72 16.34
C VAL A 122 26.95 -29.45 17.51
N PRO A 123 25.61 -29.51 17.51
CA PRO A 123 24.80 -30.47 18.27
C PRO A 123 24.16 -31.53 17.35
N THR A 124 23.71 -32.66 17.91
CA THR A 124 22.99 -33.68 17.14
C THR A 124 21.58 -33.21 16.77
N VAL A 125 21.37 -32.83 15.51
CA VAL A 125 20.02 -32.57 14.96
C VAL A 125 19.28 -33.89 14.78
N THR A 126 18.09 -34.01 15.38
CA THR A 126 17.19 -35.15 15.18
C THR A 126 16.04 -34.72 14.28
N LEU A 127 15.90 -35.32 13.09
CA LEU A 127 14.73 -35.12 12.24
C LEU A 127 13.50 -35.73 12.93
N THR A 128 12.68 -34.88 13.55
CA THR A 128 11.59 -35.32 14.44
C THR A 128 10.44 -35.96 13.68
N ASN A 129 10.08 -35.42 12.51
CA ASN A 129 8.91 -35.81 11.71
C ASN A 129 9.20 -36.76 10.55
N TRP A 130 10.46 -37.21 10.36
CA TRP A 130 10.88 -38.06 9.24
C TRP A 130 11.48 -39.39 9.72
N ASP A 131 11.18 -40.46 9.00
CA ASP A 131 11.91 -41.74 9.04
C ASP A 131 12.91 -41.73 7.87
N VAL A 132 14.20 -41.88 8.19
CA VAL A 132 15.26 -42.03 7.21
C VAL A 132 15.62 -43.52 7.11
N LEU A 133 15.63 -44.07 5.90
CA LEU A 133 15.96 -45.47 5.63
C LEU A 133 17.05 -45.56 4.56
N VAL A 134 18.03 -46.44 4.82
CA VAL A 134 19.36 -46.47 4.20
C VAL A 134 20.20 -45.27 4.65
N GLY A 135 21.25 -45.51 5.44
CA GLY A 135 22.08 -44.46 6.07
C GLY A 135 21.60 -44.08 7.48
N SER A 136 22.50 -44.06 8.46
CA SER A 136 22.14 -43.75 9.86
C SER A 136 22.41 -42.30 10.22
N VAL A 137 21.36 -41.49 10.38
CA VAL A 137 21.46 -40.10 10.87
C VAL A 137 22.05 -40.10 12.28
N ASP A 138 23.29 -39.64 12.39
CA ASP A 138 23.91 -39.18 13.65
C ASP A 138 25.18 -38.42 13.26
N VAL A 139 25.30 -37.15 13.66
CA VAL A 139 26.37 -36.25 13.20
C VAL A 139 27.70 -36.59 13.89
N ILE A 140 28.83 -36.30 13.22
CA ILE A 140 30.25 -36.51 13.62
C ILE A 140 30.87 -37.83 13.10
N GLY A 141 31.89 -37.68 12.24
CA GLY A 141 33.02 -38.63 12.17
C GLY A 141 33.06 -39.65 11.00
N SER A 142 33.25 -39.16 9.77
CA SER A 142 33.83 -39.88 8.62
C SER A 142 33.36 -41.32 8.33
N GLY A 143 32.39 -41.47 7.41
CA GLY A 143 32.00 -42.76 6.84
C GLY A 143 30.54 -42.82 6.43
N CYS A 144 30.21 -42.27 5.26
CA CYS A 144 28.92 -42.33 4.55
C CYS A 144 27.63 -42.20 5.37
N LYS A 145 27.09 -40.98 5.39
CA LYS A 145 25.77 -40.57 5.90
C LYS A 145 25.26 -39.37 5.08
N PHE A 146 23.97 -39.09 5.13
CA PHE A 146 23.42 -37.77 4.78
C PHE A 146 24.12 -36.68 5.61
N ASP A 147 24.28 -35.49 5.04
CA ASP A 147 25.01 -34.39 5.69
C ASP A 147 24.23 -33.06 5.60
N PHE A 148 24.58 -32.13 6.47
CA PHE A 148 24.21 -30.72 6.35
C PHE A 148 25.47 -29.96 5.93
N VAL A 149 25.49 -29.39 4.72
CA VAL A 149 26.71 -28.80 4.15
C VAL A 149 27.33 -27.77 5.12
N PRO A 150 28.61 -27.95 5.52
CA PRO A 150 29.18 -27.20 6.64
C PRO A 150 29.39 -25.73 6.29
N GLY A 151 28.50 -24.88 6.82
CA GLY A 151 28.61 -23.43 6.73
C GLY A 151 27.35 -22.67 7.15
N ASN A 152 26.16 -23.21 6.90
CA ASN A 152 24.89 -22.52 7.15
C ASN A 152 23.67 -23.39 7.50
N GLY A 153 23.68 -24.71 7.30
CA GLY A 153 22.67 -25.62 7.87
C GLY A 153 21.22 -25.39 7.40
N LYS A 154 21.03 -24.93 6.15
CA LYS A 154 19.73 -24.50 5.60
C LYS A 154 18.92 -25.59 4.89
N TYR A 155 19.54 -26.74 4.60
CA TYR A 155 19.02 -27.77 3.72
C TYR A 155 19.65 -29.12 4.01
N LEU A 156 18.96 -30.20 3.62
CA LEU A 156 19.44 -31.57 3.72
C LEU A 156 20.03 -32.04 2.39
N ASP A 157 21.25 -32.59 2.40
CA ASP A 157 21.88 -33.26 1.25
C ASP A 157 21.42 -34.73 1.17
N MET A 158 20.99 -35.17 -0.02
CA MET A 158 20.19 -36.39 -0.19
C MET A 158 20.95 -37.70 -0.50
N ASP A 159 22.22 -37.68 -0.88
CA ASP A 159 22.98 -38.90 -1.26
C ASP A 159 24.14 -39.22 -0.31
N GLY A 160 24.91 -38.21 0.11
CA GLY A 160 25.92 -38.30 1.15
C GLY A 160 27.36 -38.50 0.66
N THR A 161 28.29 -37.93 1.43
CA THR A 161 29.53 -37.35 0.89
C THR A 161 30.72 -38.30 0.62
N SER A 162 30.57 -39.64 0.59
CA SER A 162 31.76 -40.53 0.52
C SER A 162 31.66 -42.02 0.11
N VAL A 163 30.48 -42.62 -0.07
CA VAL A 163 30.33 -44.05 -0.49
C VAL A 163 29.08 -44.19 -1.36
N PRO A 164 29.03 -45.09 -2.36
CA PRO A 164 27.85 -45.28 -3.21
C PRO A 164 26.57 -45.63 -2.42
N CYS A 165 25.73 -44.62 -2.19
CA CYS A 165 24.44 -44.75 -1.52
C CYS A 165 23.34 -45.06 -2.54
N THR A 166 23.36 -46.28 -3.10
CA THR A 166 22.28 -46.73 -4.00
C THR A 166 20.94 -46.70 -3.27
N ASN A 167 20.05 -45.80 -3.69
CA ASN A 167 18.67 -45.62 -3.22
C ASN A 167 18.59 -45.09 -1.78
N ALA A 168 18.98 -43.83 -1.58
CA ALA A 168 18.80 -43.10 -0.33
C ALA A 168 17.35 -42.61 -0.18
N ILE A 169 16.71 -42.84 0.97
CA ILE A 169 15.28 -42.57 1.17
C ILE A 169 15.01 -41.78 2.46
N ILE A 170 14.39 -40.61 2.32
CA ILE A 170 13.77 -39.86 3.41
C ILE A 170 12.24 -39.85 3.23
N GLN A 171 11.48 -40.24 4.26
CA GLN A 171 10.02 -40.28 4.20
C GLN A 171 9.37 -39.79 5.51
N THR A 172 8.15 -39.27 5.48
CA THR A 172 7.48 -38.80 6.71
C THR A 172 7.34 -39.94 7.71
N LYS A 173 7.54 -39.67 9.00
CA LYS A 173 7.59 -40.67 10.08
C LYS A 173 6.25 -41.35 10.31
N SER A 174 5.23 -40.52 10.55
CA SER A 174 3.84 -40.94 10.48
C SER A 174 3.37 -40.98 9.03
N SER A 175 2.50 -41.92 8.72
CA SER A 175 1.59 -41.79 7.57
C SER A 175 0.41 -40.90 7.95
N PHE A 176 -0.10 -40.16 6.97
CA PHE A 176 -1.30 -39.34 7.06
C PHE A 176 -2.35 -39.89 6.08
N THR A 177 -3.62 -39.68 6.38
CA THR A 177 -4.74 -40.14 5.55
C THR A 177 -5.38 -38.97 4.84
N LEU A 178 -5.24 -38.92 3.52
CA LEU A 178 -5.90 -37.92 2.69
C LEU A 178 -7.34 -38.37 2.40
N THR A 179 -8.29 -37.48 2.69
CA THR A 179 -9.69 -37.63 2.26
C THR A 179 -9.82 -37.17 0.81
N PRO A 180 -10.85 -37.61 0.06
CA PRO A 180 -11.02 -37.18 -1.33
C PRO A 180 -11.09 -35.65 -1.50
N GLY A 181 -10.53 -35.13 -2.58
CA GLY A 181 -10.47 -33.70 -2.90
C GLY A 181 -9.17 -33.27 -3.62
N LEU A 182 -9.07 -31.97 -3.89
CA LEU A 182 -7.86 -31.35 -4.46
C LEU A 182 -6.88 -30.94 -3.36
N TYR A 183 -5.60 -31.14 -3.65
CA TYR A 183 -4.48 -30.83 -2.77
C TYR A 183 -3.38 -30.13 -3.56
N GLN A 184 -2.61 -29.24 -2.92
CA GLN A 184 -1.30 -28.82 -3.39
C GLN A 184 -0.23 -29.44 -2.50
N VAL A 185 0.75 -30.11 -3.11
CA VAL A 185 2.05 -30.34 -2.46
C VAL A 185 3.03 -29.30 -2.99
N GLN A 186 3.87 -28.77 -2.11
CA GLN A 186 4.90 -27.79 -2.40
C GLN A 186 6.21 -28.33 -1.83
N PHE A 187 7.31 -28.27 -2.58
CA PHE A 187 8.63 -28.64 -2.07
C PHE A 187 9.73 -27.84 -2.75
N SER A 188 10.78 -27.52 -2.00
CA SER A 188 11.84 -26.60 -2.44
C SER A 188 13.17 -27.33 -2.59
N LEU A 189 13.74 -27.29 -3.79
CA LEU A 189 14.93 -28.06 -4.18
C LEU A 189 15.97 -27.17 -4.88
N SER A 190 17.25 -27.50 -4.74
CA SER A 190 18.32 -26.98 -5.61
C SER A 190 19.29 -28.08 -6.03
N GLY A 191 20.09 -27.83 -7.07
CA GLY A 191 21.22 -28.69 -7.39
C GLY A 191 22.26 -28.71 -6.27
N SER A 192 22.93 -29.86 -6.06
CA SER A 192 24.21 -29.89 -5.34
C SER A 192 25.34 -29.48 -6.28
N ARG A 193 26.50 -29.14 -5.73
CA ARG A 193 27.47 -28.28 -6.43
C ARG A 193 28.30 -28.95 -7.55
N ARG A 194 27.91 -30.14 -8.06
CA ARG A 194 28.63 -30.96 -9.07
C ARG A 194 27.74 -31.94 -9.86
N ASP A 195 27.18 -31.46 -10.98
CA ASP A 195 26.88 -32.16 -12.24
C ASP A 195 26.28 -33.60 -12.23
N ASP A 196 25.24 -33.92 -11.44
CA ASP A 196 24.65 -35.28 -11.42
C ASP A 196 23.16 -35.40 -11.88
N ALA A 197 22.89 -36.48 -12.63
CA ALA A 197 21.65 -36.76 -13.36
C ALA A 197 20.55 -37.36 -12.46
N ASN A 198 20.16 -36.59 -11.45
CA ASN A 198 19.27 -37.01 -10.38
C ASN A 198 17.90 -37.54 -10.85
N THR A 199 17.29 -38.34 -9.96
CA THR A 199 15.86 -38.65 -9.94
C THR A 199 15.41 -38.71 -8.48
N ILE A 200 14.65 -37.70 -8.07
CA ILE A 200 13.76 -37.77 -6.90
C ILE A 200 12.49 -38.53 -7.31
N GLU A 201 11.98 -39.43 -6.47
CA GLU A 201 10.62 -39.94 -6.58
C GLU A 201 9.74 -39.50 -5.40
N VAL A 202 8.79 -38.58 -5.64
CA VAL A 202 7.85 -38.08 -4.64
C VAL A 202 6.63 -39.01 -4.48
N ARG A 203 6.79 -40.14 -3.78
CA ARG A 203 5.67 -41.09 -3.57
C ARG A 203 4.64 -40.56 -2.57
N PHE A 204 3.38 -40.84 -2.86
CA PHE A 204 2.27 -40.82 -1.91
C PHE A 204 1.53 -42.17 -1.91
N GLY A 205 1.22 -42.68 -0.71
CA GLY A 205 0.63 -44.01 -0.54
C GLY A 205 1.65 -45.13 -0.73
N ASP A 206 1.33 -46.11 -1.57
CA ASP A 206 2.25 -47.13 -2.08
C ASP A 206 3.01 -46.71 -3.36
N GLY A 207 2.87 -45.44 -3.77
CA GLY A 207 3.45 -44.89 -5.00
C GLY A 207 2.45 -44.68 -6.14
N THR A 208 1.17 -44.98 -5.94
CA THR A 208 0.14 -44.94 -7.00
C THR A 208 -0.54 -43.59 -7.22
N LEU A 209 -0.48 -42.65 -6.26
CA LEU A 209 -1.15 -41.33 -6.37
C LEU A 209 -0.31 -40.25 -7.05
N PHE A 210 1.00 -40.26 -6.81
CA PHE A 210 1.93 -39.28 -7.34
C PHE A 210 3.33 -39.92 -7.41
N ASN A 211 4.02 -39.61 -8.51
CA ASN A 211 5.41 -39.92 -8.82
C ASN A 211 5.79 -38.93 -9.94
N GLU A 212 6.87 -38.17 -9.73
CA GLU A 212 7.46 -37.27 -10.71
C GLU A 212 8.97 -37.25 -10.51
N SER A 213 9.72 -37.40 -11.60
CA SER A 213 11.18 -37.53 -11.60
C SER A 213 11.87 -36.24 -12.06
N PHE A 214 12.82 -35.75 -11.26
CA PHE A 214 13.53 -34.49 -11.52
C PHE A 214 15.03 -34.69 -11.70
N THR A 215 15.51 -34.40 -12.91
CA THR A 215 16.94 -34.20 -13.19
C THR A 215 17.26 -32.70 -13.07
N MET A 216 18.31 -32.35 -12.32
CA MET A 216 18.69 -30.97 -12.03
C MET A 216 20.18 -30.75 -12.33
N ASP A 217 20.52 -29.56 -12.84
CA ASP A 217 21.90 -29.15 -13.10
C ASP A 217 22.57 -28.64 -11.80
N ARG A 218 23.90 -28.62 -11.74
CA ARG A 218 24.69 -28.11 -10.59
C ARG A 218 24.22 -26.73 -10.15
N ASP A 219 24.09 -25.86 -11.12
CA ASP A 219 23.89 -24.43 -10.93
C ASP A 219 22.38 -24.08 -10.89
N PHE A 220 21.51 -25.10 -10.71
CA PHE A 220 20.07 -24.94 -10.61
C PHE A 220 19.68 -24.27 -9.27
N PRO A 221 19.04 -23.09 -9.30
CA PRO A 221 18.72 -22.32 -8.09
C PRO A 221 17.66 -22.99 -7.23
N GLN A 222 17.60 -22.62 -5.94
CA GLN A 222 16.53 -23.04 -5.05
C GLN A 222 15.18 -22.65 -5.64
N THR A 223 14.40 -23.66 -6.03
CA THR A 223 13.13 -23.50 -6.74
C THR A 223 12.03 -24.23 -5.98
N THR A 224 10.93 -23.53 -5.68
CA THR A 224 9.74 -24.11 -5.06
C THR A 224 8.84 -24.71 -6.13
N PHE A 225 8.72 -26.04 -6.14
CA PHE A 225 7.84 -26.78 -7.03
C PHE A 225 6.48 -26.98 -6.36
N THR A 226 5.43 -26.41 -6.94
CA THR A 226 4.04 -26.69 -6.57
C THR A 226 3.45 -27.73 -7.53
N ARG A 227 2.71 -28.71 -7.00
CA ARG A 227 1.98 -29.72 -7.77
C ARG A 227 0.58 -29.96 -7.18
N THR A 228 -0.42 -29.98 -8.06
CA THR A 228 -1.81 -30.23 -7.68
C THR A 228 -2.12 -31.72 -7.77
N LEU A 229 -2.52 -32.32 -6.65
CA LEU A 229 -2.90 -33.73 -6.52
C LEU A 229 -4.42 -33.86 -6.39
N SER A 230 -5.00 -34.88 -7.01
CA SER A 230 -6.44 -35.18 -6.92
C SER A 230 -6.63 -36.55 -6.26
N VAL A 231 -7.14 -36.56 -5.04
CA VAL A 231 -7.39 -37.78 -4.27
C VAL A 231 -8.85 -38.19 -4.50
N THR A 232 -9.07 -39.37 -5.07
CA THR A 232 -10.42 -39.87 -5.44
C THR A 232 -10.98 -40.88 -4.44
N THR A 233 -10.14 -41.67 -3.81
CA THR A 233 -10.48 -42.56 -2.68
C THR A 233 -9.66 -42.19 -1.44
N PRO A 234 -10.19 -42.37 -0.21
CA PRO A 234 -9.42 -42.12 1.01
C PRO A 234 -8.13 -42.96 0.99
N THR A 235 -6.98 -42.31 1.04
CA THR A 235 -5.68 -42.97 0.84
C THR A 235 -4.71 -42.57 1.95
N THR A 236 -4.16 -43.57 2.63
CA THR A 236 -3.15 -43.39 3.67
C THR A 236 -1.76 -43.56 3.07
N GLY A 237 -0.87 -42.61 3.34
CA GLY A 237 0.48 -42.60 2.78
C GLY A 237 1.48 -41.80 3.61
N LYS A 238 2.73 -41.87 3.21
CA LYS A 238 3.80 -40.95 3.62
C LYS A 238 4.12 -40.03 2.44
N ILE A 239 4.79 -38.90 2.68
CA ILE A 239 5.59 -38.26 1.61
C ILE A 239 6.93 -38.98 1.63
N THR A 240 7.41 -39.43 0.49
CA THR A 240 8.75 -40.01 0.34
C THR A 240 9.54 -39.19 -0.67
N PHE A 241 10.83 -39.00 -0.45
CA PHE A 241 11.80 -38.57 -1.45
C PHE A 241 12.89 -39.64 -1.52
N GLU A 242 12.91 -40.40 -2.62
CA GLU A 242 13.97 -41.38 -2.93
C GLU A 242 14.92 -40.77 -3.98
N HIS A 243 16.22 -40.73 -3.71
CA HIS A 243 17.27 -40.41 -4.68
C HIS A 243 17.91 -41.70 -5.21
N GLN A 244 17.98 -41.86 -6.53
CA GLN A 244 18.68 -42.97 -7.18
C GLN A 244 19.87 -42.47 -8.03
N SER A 245 21.08 -42.50 -7.47
CA SER A 245 22.31 -42.45 -8.28
C SER A 245 22.49 -43.73 -9.08
N LEU A 246 23.01 -43.59 -10.31
CA LEU A 246 23.25 -44.67 -11.25
C LEU A 246 24.70 -45.16 -11.29
N VAL A 247 25.63 -44.44 -10.64
CA VAL A 247 27.06 -44.78 -10.60
C VAL A 247 27.55 -44.68 -9.13
N GLY A 248 28.84 -44.43 -8.89
CA GLY A 248 29.50 -44.55 -7.58
C GLY A 248 29.95 -43.20 -7.05
N ASP A 249 29.12 -42.18 -7.26
CA ASP A 249 29.36 -40.75 -7.08
C ASP A 249 28.90 -40.29 -5.68
N CYS A 250 29.02 -39.00 -5.37
CA CYS A 250 28.69 -38.39 -4.07
C CYS A 250 28.24 -36.92 -4.24
N GLU A 251 27.32 -36.65 -5.18
CA GLU A 251 27.04 -35.32 -5.75
C GLU A 251 25.52 -35.04 -5.96
N GLY A 252 24.68 -35.24 -4.91
CA GLY A 252 23.20 -35.32 -4.98
C GLY A 252 22.35 -34.03 -5.15
N ILE A 253 21.22 -33.95 -4.41
CA ILE A 253 20.27 -32.81 -4.40
C ILE A 253 20.05 -32.30 -2.97
N LEU A 254 19.77 -31.00 -2.87
CA LEU A 254 19.49 -30.29 -1.62
C LEU A 254 17.99 -30.04 -1.45
N LEU A 255 17.41 -30.49 -0.32
CA LEU A 255 16.00 -30.29 0.05
C LEU A 255 15.85 -29.27 1.18
N PHE A 256 15.00 -28.25 1.00
CA PHE A 256 14.87 -27.10 1.90
C PHE A 256 13.55 -27.07 2.68
N SER A 257 12.42 -27.40 2.02
CA SER A 257 11.10 -27.42 2.64
C SER A 257 10.13 -28.35 1.92
N VAL A 258 9.10 -28.82 2.64
CA VAL A 258 8.00 -29.64 2.13
C VAL A 258 6.70 -29.25 2.82
N LYS A 259 5.64 -28.95 2.06
CA LYS A 259 4.31 -28.57 2.53
C LYS A 259 3.22 -29.29 1.76
N LEU A 260 2.12 -29.65 2.43
CA LEU A 260 0.93 -30.26 1.84
C LEU A 260 -0.32 -29.58 2.38
N SER A 261 -1.15 -29.07 1.48
CA SER A 261 -2.45 -28.46 1.79
C SER A 261 -3.57 -29.01 0.91
N LYS A 262 -4.77 -29.16 1.46
CA LYS A 262 -6.02 -29.24 0.68
C LYS A 262 -6.30 -27.85 0.08
N GLY A 263 -6.88 -27.76 -1.11
CA GLY A 263 -7.01 -26.50 -1.86
C GLY A 263 -8.42 -26.15 -2.35
N SER A 264 -8.66 -24.86 -2.60
CA SER A 264 -9.94 -24.29 -3.05
C SER A 264 -9.81 -23.19 -4.11
N SER A 265 -10.90 -22.86 -4.84
CA SER A 265 -10.79 -22.18 -6.15
C SER A 265 -11.75 -20.99 -6.43
N LEU A 266 -11.13 -19.83 -6.69
CA LEU A 266 -11.44 -18.77 -7.69
C LEU A 266 -12.45 -17.62 -7.42
N LEU A 267 -12.07 -16.45 -7.99
CA LEU A 267 -12.76 -15.15 -8.17
C LEU A 267 -12.95 -14.27 -6.91
N GLY A 268 -12.87 -12.92 -6.95
CA GLY A 268 -12.23 -11.99 -7.89
C GLY A 268 -12.19 -10.53 -7.31
N PRO A 269 -11.18 -9.68 -7.57
CA PRO A 269 -10.97 -8.43 -6.81
C PRO A 269 -11.45 -7.11 -7.48
N MET A 270 -11.83 -6.11 -6.67
CA MET A 270 -12.06 -4.71 -7.07
C MET A 270 -10.84 -3.81 -6.78
N THR A 271 -10.79 -2.59 -7.34
CA THR A 271 -9.55 -1.77 -7.44
C THR A 271 -9.76 -0.33 -6.95
N GLN A 272 -8.69 0.31 -6.44
CA GLN A 272 -8.72 1.56 -5.67
C GLN A 272 -7.67 2.59 -6.12
N GLY A 273 -8.01 3.88 -6.00
CA GLY A 273 -7.11 5.04 -6.09
C GLY A 273 -7.92 6.33 -5.92
N GLY A 274 -7.52 7.35 -5.16
CA GLY A 274 -6.29 7.47 -4.35
C GLY A 274 -6.32 8.63 -3.34
N ASP A 275 -5.19 8.81 -2.66
CA ASP A 275 -4.78 9.92 -1.78
C ASP A 275 -5.50 10.23 -0.44
N SER A 276 -4.67 10.70 0.50
CA SER A 276 -4.99 11.20 1.86
C SER A 276 -5.62 10.25 2.89
N PHE A 277 -6.13 9.08 2.49
CA PHE A 277 -6.60 8.07 3.46
C PHE A 277 -5.47 7.34 4.20
N CYS A 278 -5.79 6.85 5.41
CA CYS A 278 -4.91 5.96 6.16
C CYS A 278 -5.30 4.50 5.84
N PRO A 279 -4.56 3.79 4.97
CA PRO A 279 -4.94 2.44 4.54
C PRO A 279 -4.94 1.47 5.72
N ILE A 280 -5.93 0.58 5.74
CA ILE A 280 -5.87 -0.69 6.49
C ILE A 280 -5.44 -1.84 5.57
N THR A 281 -5.78 -1.74 4.29
CA THR A 281 -5.30 -2.61 3.22
C THR A 281 -4.17 -1.92 2.46
N ASP A 282 -3.00 -2.55 2.38
CA ASP A 282 -1.96 -2.18 1.41
C ASP A 282 -2.31 -2.72 0.01
N ALA A 283 -3.53 -2.37 -0.42
CA ALA A 283 -4.00 -2.36 -1.80
C ALA A 283 -3.46 -1.08 -2.49
N SER A 284 -2.16 -0.87 -2.37
CA SER A 284 -1.43 0.20 -3.04
C SER A 284 -1.47 -0.06 -4.55
N SER A 285 -2.20 0.80 -5.28
CA SER A 285 -1.88 1.25 -6.65
C SER A 285 -1.17 0.23 -7.57
N ALA A 286 -1.68 -1.00 -7.63
CA ALA A 286 -1.24 -1.98 -8.63
C ALA A 286 -1.59 -1.49 -10.04
N ASP A 287 -2.63 -0.67 -10.14
CA ASP A 287 -2.98 0.14 -11.30
C ASP A 287 -2.69 1.63 -11.03
N PRO A 288 -2.13 2.36 -12.00
CA PRO A 288 -2.11 3.82 -11.99
C PRO A 288 -3.47 4.37 -12.42
N THR A 289 -3.71 5.63 -12.07
CA THR A 289 -4.83 6.43 -12.60
C THR A 289 -4.32 7.49 -13.56
N VAL A 290 -5.17 7.92 -14.50
CA VAL A 290 -4.88 8.95 -15.50
C VAL A 290 -5.94 10.05 -15.46
N GLY A 291 -5.55 11.30 -15.73
CA GLY A 291 -6.46 12.46 -15.58
C GLY A 291 -6.99 12.67 -14.15
N GLY A 292 -8.17 13.28 -14.01
CA GLY A 292 -8.90 13.38 -12.73
C GLY A 292 -9.50 12.01 -12.39
N PRO A 293 -8.97 11.30 -11.39
CA PRO A 293 -8.36 9.99 -11.61
C PRO A 293 -9.32 8.95 -12.20
N ILE A 294 -9.08 8.60 -13.47
CA ILE A 294 -9.71 7.49 -14.18
C ILE A 294 -8.80 6.26 -14.08
N SER A 295 -9.38 5.10 -13.77
CA SER A 295 -8.70 3.79 -13.80
C SER A 295 -8.68 3.21 -15.23
N PRO A 296 -7.51 2.98 -15.88
CA PRO A 296 -7.44 2.43 -17.23
C PRO A 296 -8.07 1.03 -17.35
N ARG A 297 -7.93 0.18 -16.32
CA ARG A 297 -8.44 -1.21 -16.28
C ARG A 297 -9.91 -1.33 -16.66
N ASN A 298 -10.75 -0.45 -16.10
CA ASN A 298 -12.20 -0.54 -16.13
C ASN A 298 -12.94 0.78 -16.43
N GLY A 299 -12.25 1.94 -16.43
CA GLY A 299 -12.85 3.25 -16.69
C GLY A 299 -13.68 3.80 -15.54
N ASN A 300 -13.40 3.35 -14.31
CA ASN A 300 -13.96 3.95 -13.11
C ASN A 300 -13.36 5.34 -12.90
N LEU A 301 -14.21 6.37 -12.82
CA LEU A 301 -13.84 7.73 -12.40
C LEU A 301 -13.92 7.81 -10.88
N ASN A 302 -12.82 8.16 -10.19
CA ASN A 302 -12.75 8.26 -8.72
C ASN A 302 -12.52 9.71 -8.24
N TYR A 303 -13.42 10.61 -8.60
CA TYR A 303 -13.30 12.04 -8.29
C TYR A 303 -13.58 12.31 -6.79
N SER A 304 -12.64 12.92 -6.07
CA SER A 304 -12.74 13.15 -4.61
C SER A 304 -12.45 14.60 -4.20
N GLU A 305 -13.20 15.11 -3.22
CA GLU A 305 -13.11 16.50 -2.72
C GLU A 305 -13.22 16.57 -1.19
N THR A 306 -12.34 17.35 -0.55
CA THR A 306 -12.31 17.53 0.93
C THR A 306 -12.90 18.89 1.31
N ASP A 307 -14.18 18.91 1.69
CA ASP A 307 -14.89 20.17 1.98
C ASP A 307 -14.58 20.74 3.38
N LEU A 308 -14.20 19.89 4.35
CA LEU A 308 -13.89 20.30 5.73
C LEU A 308 -12.72 19.50 6.32
N VAL A 309 -11.81 20.19 7.03
CA VAL A 309 -10.76 19.58 7.86
C VAL A 309 -10.68 20.31 9.20
N ILE A 310 -10.48 19.54 10.27
CA ILE A 310 -10.20 19.99 11.63
C ILE A 310 -9.10 19.09 12.22
N PRO A 311 -8.01 19.63 12.80
CA PRO A 311 -7.02 18.80 13.48
C PRO A 311 -7.59 18.25 14.79
N VAL A 312 -7.47 16.93 15.01
CA VAL A 312 -7.66 16.30 16.32
C VAL A 312 -6.46 15.41 16.61
N SER A 313 -6.41 14.83 17.81
CA SER A 313 -5.29 13.98 18.22
C SER A 313 -5.26 12.69 17.40
N GLY A 314 -4.07 12.31 16.93
CA GLY A 314 -3.79 11.08 16.17
C GLY A 314 -4.24 11.10 14.71
N CYS A 315 -5.55 11.26 14.48
CA CYS A 315 -6.15 11.32 13.14
C CYS A 315 -6.67 12.73 12.81
N ARG A 316 -6.92 13.00 11.53
CA ARG A 316 -7.71 14.18 11.12
C ARG A 316 -9.20 13.90 11.29
N LEU A 317 -9.93 14.93 11.71
CA LEU A 317 -11.38 14.96 11.67
C LEU A 317 -11.78 15.78 10.44
N GLU A 318 -12.27 15.13 9.41
CA GLU A 318 -12.45 15.72 8.08
C GLU A 318 -13.70 15.17 7.41
N PHE A 319 -14.25 15.90 6.45
CA PHE A 319 -15.28 15.41 5.54
C PHE A 319 -14.71 15.46 4.14
N GLN A 320 -14.58 14.28 3.52
CA GLN A 320 -14.22 14.12 2.12
C GLN A 320 -15.30 13.28 1.45
N ARG A 321 -15.77 13.73 0.29
CA ARG A 321 -16.70 13.03 -0.60
C ARG A 321 -15.93 12.40 -1.74
N THR A 322 -16.39 11.25 -2.21
CA THR A 322 -15.82 10.51 -3.33
C THR A 322 -16.93 10.06 -4.27
N TYR A 323 -16.86 10.46 -5.54
CA TYR A 323 -17.70 9.98 -6.62
C TYR A 323 -17.02 8.79 -7.32
N ILE A 324 -17.80 7.76 -7.64
CA ILE A 324 -17.33 6.49 -8.20
C ILE A 324 -18.28 6.08 -9.32
N SER A 325 -17.86 6.19 -10.59
CA SER A 325 -18.76 5.94 -11.73
C SER A 325 -19.27 4.50 -11.83
N GLU A 326 -18.49 3.51 -11.37
CA GLU A 326 -18.96 2.11 -11.27
C GLU A 326 -19.97 1.90 -10.15
N ALA A 327 -19.80 2.57 -8.99
CA ALA A 327 -20.63 2.37 -7.82
C ALA A 327 -21.94 3.18 -7.82
N ARG A 328 -22.30 3.80 -8.95
CA ARG A 328 -23.53 4.58 -9.16
C ARG A 328 -24.83 3.86 -8.77
N SER A 329 -24.89 2.54 -8.87
CA SER A 329 -26.05 1.72 -8.46
C SER A 329 -25.89 1.07 -7.09
N VAL A 330 -24.80 1.37 -6.38
CA VAL A 330 -24.43 0.82 -5.06
C VAL A 330 -24.51 1.90 -3.97
N TYR A 331 -24.14 3.14 -4.32
CA TYR A 331 -24.28 4.32 -3.48
C TYR A 331 -25.34 5.23 -4.10
N THR A 332 -26.51 5.29 -3.47
CA THR A 332 -27.69 6.02 -3.97
C THR A 332 -28.28 6.97 -2.93
N ASP A 333 -28.18 6.63 -1.64
CA ASP A 333 -29.10 7.18 -0.63
C ASP A 333 -28.49 8.34 0.18
N THR A 334 -27.22 8.24 0.59
CA THR A 334 -26.61 9.21 1.52
C THR A 334 -26.19 10.51 0.84
N LEU A 335 -25.63 10.42 -0.37
CA LEU A 335 -25.09 11.55 -1.15
C LEU A 335 -25.57 11.54 -2.61
N GLY A 336 -26.67 10.83 -2.90
CA GLY A 336 -27.10 10.59 -4.28
C GLY A 336 -26.22 9.55 -5.00
N TYR A 337 -26.50 9.40 -6.29
CA TYR A 337 -25.93 8.32 -7.11
C TYR A 337 -24.42 8.46 -7.31
N GLY A 338 -23.68 7.38 -6.98
CA GLY A 338 -22.23 7.25 -7.15
C GLY A 338 -21.38 7.91 -6.07
N TRP A 339 -21.98 8.69 -5.16
CA TRP A 339 -21.26 9.41 -4.12
C TRP A 339 -21.24 8.68 -2.79
N THR A 340 -20.05 8.60 -2.19
CA THR A 340 -19.83 8.16 -0.81
C THR A 340 -18.99 9.20 -0.05
N HIS A 341 -18.76 8.99 1.25
CA HIS A 341 -17.86 9.83 2.03
C HIS A 341 -17.01 9.02 3.00
N ASN A 342 -15.94 9.65 3.46
CA ASN A 342 -14.89 9.04 4.27
C ASN A 342 -15.31 8.35 5.58
N TYR A 343 -16.51 8.65 6.10
CA TYR A 343 -17.10 8.06 7.30
C TYR A 343 -18.39 7.26 7.03
N ALA A 344 -18.70 6.97 5.76
CA ALA A 344 -19.68 5.95 5.37
C ALA A 344 -19.07 4.52 5.36
N MET A 345 -17.88 4.36 5.93
CA MET A 345 -17.20 3.08 6.15
C MET A 345 -18.09 2.18 7.03
N ARG A 346 -18.41 0.97 6.53
CA ARG A 346 -19.33 0.03 7.19
C ARG A 346 -18.98 -1.42 6.87
N LEU A 347 -19.43 -2.34 7.72
CA LEU A 347 -19.46 -3.77 7.42
C LEU A 347 -20.85 -4.15 6.88
N ASP A 348 -20.91 -5.02 5.86
CA ASP A 348 -22.13 -5.45 5.20
C ASP A 348 -22.15 -6.97 5.02
N SER A 349 -23.12 -7.63 5.63
CA SER A 349 -23.38 -9.08 5.54
C SER A 349 -24.55 -9.43 4.62
N THR A 350 -25.18 -8.43 4.00
CA THR A 350 -26.40 -8.57 3.19
C THR A 350 -26.15 -8.43 1.70
N ASN A 351 -25.07 -7.75 1.34
CA ASN A 351 -24.73 -7.34 -0.01
C ASN A 351 -23.40 -7.98 -0.45
N THR A 352 -23.26 -9.28 -0.21
CA THR A 352 -22.02 -10.03 -0.37
C THR A 352 -21.97 -10.74 -1.73
N MET A 353 -20.95 -10.45 -2.54
CA MET A 353 -20.75 -11.11 -3.84
C MET A 353 -20.19 -12.55 -3.71
N LEU A 354 -19.79 -12.94 -2.50
CA LEU A 354 -19.28 -14.25 -2.12
C LEU A 354 -20.10 -14.80 -0.93
N SER A 355 -20.35 -16.11 -0.90
CA SER A 355 -20.98 -16.72 0.27
C SER A 355 -20.04 -16.68 1.48
N ASP A 356 -20.62 -16.66 2.68
CA ASP A 356 -19.87 -16.81 3.94
C ASP A 356 -18.78 -15.74 4.16
N THR A 357 -19.02 -14.53 3.63
CA THR A 357 -18.17 -13.35 3.82
C THR A 357 -18.88 -12.21 4.52
N LEU A 358 -18.10 -11.32 5.12
CA LEU A 358 -18.50 -9.97 5.55
C LEU A 358 -17.72 -8.97 4.70
N GLU A 359 -18.42 -8.08 3.98
CA GLU A 359 -17.76 -7.06 3.15
C GLU A 359 -17.53 -5.77 3.95
N LEU A 360 -16.27 -5.32 4.04
CA LEU A 360 -15.95 -4.00 4.54
C LEU A 360 -15.97 -2.98 3.40
N GLN A 361 -16.89 -2.02 3.47
CA GLN A 361 -16.81 -0.79 2.69
C GLN A 361 -15.75 0.14 3.27
N LEU A 362 -14.83 0.58 2.41
CA LEU A 362 -13.76 1.53 2.70
C LEU A 362 -14.23 3.00 2.50
N PRO A 363 -13.49 3.99 3.06
CA PRO A 363 -13.81 5.43 2.95
C PRO A 363 -14.08 5.96 1.53
N ASN A 364 -13.43 5.35 0.54
CA ASN A 364 -13.44 5.63 -0.89
C ASN A 364 -14.26 4.59 -1.69
N GLY A 365 -15.23 3.94 -1.04
CA GLY A 365 -16.21 3.03 -1.65
C GLY A 365 -15.69 1.71 -2.20
N SER A 366 -14.37 1.47 -2.18
CA SER A 366 -13.81 0.12 -2.29
C SER A 366 -14.51 -0.84 -1.32
N ARG A 367 -14.72 -2.10 -1.68
CA ARG A 367 -15.16 -3.15 -0.76
C ARG A 367 -14.15 -4.27 -0.71
N VAL A 368 -13.86 -4.76 0.50
CA VAL A 368 -12.93 -5.86 0.73
C VAL A 368 -13.61 -6.95 1.56
N PRO A 369 -13.74 -8.19 1.05
CA PRO A 369 -14.40 -9.26 1.77
C PRO A 369 -13.47 -9.92 2.79
N PHE A 370 -14.08 -10.42 3.86
CA PHE A 370 -13.46 -11.24 4.89
C PHE A 370 -14.30 -12.51 5.05
N PHE A 371 -13.71 -13.70 4.95
CA PHE A 371 -14.43 -14.97 5.14
C PHE A 371 -14.67 -15.24 6.63
N ASP A 372 -15.89 -15.62 7.02
CA ASP A 372 -16.24 -15.96 8.40
C ASP A 372 -15.75 -17.38 8.73
N ASN A 373 -14.91 -17.51 9.77
CA ASN A 373 -14.39 -18.81 10.20
C ASN A 373 -15.37 -19.56 11.14
N GLY A 374 -16.49 -18.94 11.54
CA GLY A 374 -17.53 -19.52 12.39
C GLY A 374 -17.24 -19.49 13.89
N ASP A 375 -16.11 -18.91 14.31
CA ASP A 375 -15.68 -18.78 15.71
C ASP A 375 -15.53 -17.32 16.18
N GLY A 376 -15.87 -16.36 15.32
CA GLY A 376 -15.68 -14.93 15.55
C GLY A 376 -14.36 -14.37 15.01
N THR A 377 -13.47 -15.22 14.49
CA THR A 377 -12.34 -14.78 13.66
C THR A 377 -12.71 -14.76 12.18
N TYR A 378 -12.03 -13.92 11.41
CA TYR A 378 -12.27 -13.79 9.97
C TYR A 378 -10.96 -13.92 9.19
N THR A 379 -11.00 -14.61 8.05
CA THR A 379 -9.87 -14.73 7.14
C THR A 379 -9.93 -13.61 6.08
N PRO A 380 -8.96 -12.68 6.02
CA PRO A 380 -8.93 -11.64 4.99
C PRO A 380 -8.80 -12.21 3.57
N TYR A 381 -9.38 -11.55 2.58
CA TYR A 381 -9.12 -11.87 1.17
C TYR A 381 -7.67 -11.55 0.79
N ALA A 382 -7.13 -12.21 -0.23
CA ALA A 382 -5.77 -11.96 -0.73
C ALA A 382 -5.54 -10.45 -1.01
N GLY A 383 -4.47 -9.90 -0.43
CA GLY A 383 -4.13 -8.46 -0.49
C GLY A 383 -4.77 -7.58 0.59
N VAL A 384 -5.65 -8.11 1.43
CA VAL A 384 -6.23 -7.40 2.59
C VAL A 384 -5.30 -7.55 3.78
N THR A 385 -4.38 -6.60 3.97
CA THR A 385 -3.39 -6.57 5.06
C THR A 385 -3.98 -6.09 6.40
N ALA A 386 -5.13 -6.65 6.80
CA ALA A 386 -5.84 -6.29 8.03
C ALA A 386 -6.49 -7.52 8.66
N ASP A 387 -6.47 -7.58 9.99
CA ASP A 387 -7.19 -8.59 10.77
C ASP A 387 -8.60 -8.07 11.11
N LEU A 388 -9.60 -8.97 11.11
CA LEU A 388 -10.96 -8.71 11.57
C LEU A 388 -11.36 -9.76 12.62
N VAL A 389 -11.86 -9.29 13.77
CA VAL A 389 -12.33 -10.14 14.88
C VAL A 389 -13.63 -9.59 15.45
N GLN A 390 -14.61 -10.47 15.68
CA GLN A 390 -15.84 -10.16 16.41
C GLN A 390 -15.60 -10.34 17.92
N ILE A 391 -15.91 -9.30 18.71
CA ILE A 391 -15.76 -9.29 20.16
C ILE A 391 -17.13 -9.02 20.81
N GLY A 392 -17.85 -10.10 21.11
CA GLY A 392 -19.19 -10.02 21.69
C GLY A 392 -20.23 -9.53 20.68
N SER A 393 -20.53 -8.23 20.68
CA SER A 393 -21.48 -7.59 19.75
C SER A 393 -20.87 -6.46 18.93
N THR A 394 -19.54 -6.37 18.88
CA THR A 394 -18.80 -5.45 18.01
C THR A 394 -17.84 -6.20 17.11
N TYR A 395 -17.50 -5.60 15.98
CA TYR A 395 -16.42 -6.07 15.10
C TYR A 395 -15.24 -5.11 15.23
N VAL A 396 -14.03 -5.65 15.27
CA VAL A 396 -12.79 -4.87 15.43
C VAL A 396 -11.85 -5.21 14.30
N ILE A 397 -11.47 -4.20 13.52
CA ILE A 397 -10.52 -4.33 12.41
C ILE A 397 -9.21 -3.66 12.79
N THR A 398 -8.11 -4.40 12.68
CA THR A 398 -6.75 -3.89 12.91
C THR A 398 -5.98 -3.96 11.60
N GLY A 399 -5.67 -2.81 10.99
CA GLY A 399 -4.81 -2.76 9.81
C GLY A 399 -3.34 -3.01 10.16
N PHE A 400 -2.51 -3.39 9.19
CA PHE A 400 -1.06 -3.61 9.35
C PHE A 400 -0.33 -2.48 10.09
N ASN A 401 -0.79 -1.23 9.96
CA ASN A 401 -0.26 -0.05 10.64
C ASN A 401 -0.82 0.16 12.06
N GLN A 402 -1.44 -0.87 12.64
CA GLN A 402 -2.08 -0.91 13.95
C GLN A 402 -3.18 0.13 14.19
N LYS A 403 -3.79 0.68 13.14
CA LYS A 403 -5.01 1.51 13.26
C LYS A 403 -6.22 0.61 13.45
N VAL A 404 -7.04 0.95 14.43
CA VAL A 404 -8.20 0.15 14.85
C VAL A 404 -9.50 0.83 14.44
N TYR A 405 -10.42 0.06 13.89
CA TYR A 405 -11.76 0.49 13.51
C TYR A 405 -12.77 -0.44 14.20
N THR A 406 -13.61 0.11 15.06
CA THR A 406 -14.63 -0.63 15.82
C THR A 406 -16.00 -0.38 15.21
N PHE A 407 -16.75 -1.45 14.94
CA PHE A 407 -18.11 -1.40 14.39
C PHE A 407 -19.11 -2.07 15.36
N ASP A 408 -20.37 -1.67 15.30
CA ASP A 408 -21.45 -2.32 16.05
C ASP A 408 -21.98 -3.60 15.37
N ALA A 409 -23.00 -4.22 15.96
CA ALA A 409 -23.66 -5.41 15.43
C ALA A 409 -24.48 -5.16 14.14
N GLN A 410 -24.66 -3.90 13.74
CA GLN A 410 -25.32 -3.48 12.50
C GLN A 410 -24.28 -3.18 11.40
N GLY A 411 -22.99 -3.15 11.75
CA GLY A 411 -21.88 -2.83 10.86
C GLY A 411 -21.56 -1.34 10.76
N LEU A 412 -22.13 -0.49 11.61
CA LEU A 412 -21.85 0.95 11.64
C LEU A 412 -20.54 1.23 12.40
N LEU A 413 -19.69 2.10 11.87
CA LEU A 413 -18.41 2.48 12.48
C LEU A 413 -18.63 3.26 13.77
N LEU A 414 -18.34 2.69 14.94
CA LEU A 414 -18.44 3.36 16.24
C LEU A 414 -17.20 4.21 16.57
N GLU A 415 -16.01 3.67 16.28
CA GLU A 415 -14.73 4.27 16.67
C GLU A 415 -13.65 4.07 15.61
N LYS A 416 -12.77 5.07 15.46
CA LYS A 416 -11.53 5.01 14.69
C LYS A 416 -10.37 5.47 15.57
N ALA A 417 -9.44 4.57 15.86
CA ALA A 417 -8.28 4.84 16.73
C ALA A 417 -6.95 4.80 15.97
N ASP A 418 -6.01 5.64 16.39
CA ASP A 418 -4.60 5.48 16.02
C ASP A 418 -3.87 4.43 16.92
N PRO A 419 -2.64 4.03 16.58
CA PRO A 419 -1.86 3.06 17.36
C PRO A 419 -1.47 3.49 18.78
N TYR A 420 -1.83 4.71 19.18
CA TYR A 420 -1.50 5.32 20.46
C TYR A 420 -2.74 5.55 21.34
N GLY A 421 -3.91 5.11 20.88
CA GLY A 421 -5.18 5.22 21.60
C GLY A 421 -5.90 6.57 21.43
N ASN A 422 -5.52 7.39 20.44
CA ASN A 422 -6.26 8.60 20.10
C ASN A 422 -7.48 8.23 19.23
N VAL A 423 -8.68 8.34 19.81
CA VAL A 423 -9.95 7.89 19.19
C VAL A 423 -10.74 9.05 18.57
N ILE A 424 -11.34 8.82 17.40
CA ILE A 424 -12.49 9.57 16.88
C ILE A 424 -13.73 8.68 17.06
N THR A 425 -14.78 9.22 17.70
CA THR A 425 -16.05 8.53 17.93
C THR A 425 -17.12 9.01 16.96
N PHE A 426 -18.03 8.12 16.59
CA PHE A 426 -19.14 8.39 15.68
C PHE A 426 -20.49 8.14 16.39
N THR A 427 -21.55 8.78 15.92
CA THR A 427 -22.89 8.66 16.53
C THR A 427 -23.96 8.75 15.46
N TYR A 428 -24.93 7.83 15.53
CA TYR A 428 -25.98 7.63 14.54
C TYR A 428 -27.37 7.96 15.11
N ASN A 429 -28.35 8.19 14.24
CA ASN A 429 -29.76 8.32 14.61
C ASN A 429 -30.51 6.97 14.49
N LEU A 430 -31.83 6.98 14.75
CA LEU A 430 -32.68 5.77 14.68
C LEU A 430 -32.95 5.24 13.26
N ASN A 431 -32.38 5.87 12.23
CA ASN A 431 -32.42 5.43 10.83
C ASN A 431 -31.01 5.02 10.34
N ASP A 432 -30.09 4.74 11.26
CA ASP A 432 -28.68 4.36 11.00
C ASP A 432 -27.87 5.43 10.22
N GLN A 433 -28.32 6.70 10.24
CA GLN A 433 -27.63 7.82 9.60
C GLN A 433 -26.64 8.48 10.58
N LEU A 434 -25.40 8.71 10.15
CA LEU A 434 -24.36 9.38 10.94
C LEU A 434 -24.77 10.83 11.24
N ILE A 435 -24.97 11.19 12.51
CA ILE A 435 -25.31 12.57 12.92
C ILE A 435 -24.13 13.34 13.52
N GLN A 436 -23.11 12.65 14.03
CA GLN A 436 -21.90 13.29 14.57
C GLN A 436 -20.67 12.40 14.42
N ALA A 437 -19.54 13.02 14.06
CA ALA A 437 -18.19 12.45 14.20
C ALA A 437 -17.34 13.43 15.01
N GLY A 438 -16.44 12.95 15.88
CA GLY A 438 -15.55 13.88 16.60
C GLY A 438 -14.64 13.30 17.68
N GLN A 439 -13.89 14.20 18.31
CA GLN A 439 -13.02 13.93 19.45
C GLN A 439 -13.07 15.12 20.42
N GLY A 440 -13.59 14.90 21.63
CA GLY A 440 -13.70 15.93 22.66
C GLY A 440 -14.56 17.11 22.22
N SER A 441 -13.96 18.31 22.13
CA SER A 441 -14.65 19.55 21.73
C SER A 441 -14.63 19.83 20.22
N ARG A 442 -13.92 19.02 19.41
CA ARG A 442 -13.87 19.14 17.95
C ARG A 442 -14.76 18.08 17.31
N THR A 443 -15.76 18.53 16.56
CA THR A 443 -16.82 17.70 15.99
C THR A 443 -17.21 18.17 14.59
N LEU A 444 -17.70 17.23 13.80
CA LEU A 444 -18.48 17.44 12.58
C LEU A 444 -19.90 16.93 12.85
N SER A 445 -20.89 17.78 12.59
CA SER A 445 -22.32 17.46 12.75
C SER A 445 -22.98 17.38 11.38
N TYR A 446 -23.80 16.34 11.20
CA TYR A 446 -24.37 15.93 9.91
C TYR A 446 -25.89 16.06 9.99
N ALA A 447 -26.51 16.69 8.99
CA ALA A 447 -27.97 16.87 8.94
C ALA A 447 -28.52 16.55 7.55
N TYR A 448 -29.70 15.91 7.54
CA TYR A 448 -30.29 15.27 6.37
C TYR A 448 -31.56 15.98 5.90
N ASP A 449 -31.86 15.87 4.60
CA ASP A 449 -33.11 16.36 4.03
C ASP A 449 -34.31 15.43 4.34
N GLY A 450 -35.51 15.82 3.88
CA GLY A 450 -36.73 15.03 4.08
C GLY A 450 -36.81 13.72 3.27
N LEU A 451 -35.80 13.41 2.46
CA LEU A 451 -35.64 12.15 1.72
C LEU A 451 -34.52 11.27 2.29
N GLY A 452 -33.77 11.75 3.29
CA GLY A 452 -32.68 11.02 3.93
C GLY A 452 -31.28 11.27 3.36
N ARG A 453 -31.13 12.21 2.41
CA ARG A 453 -29.84 12.60 1.81
C ARG A 453 -29.14 13.65 2.67
N LEU A 454 -27.80 13.62 2.73
CA LEU A 454 -27.02 14.53 3.56
C LEU A 454 -27.09 15.96 3.00
N ALA A 455 -27.75 16.88 3.73
CA ALA A 455 -27.98 18.25 3.27
C ALA A 455 -26.91 19.24 3.76
N THR A 456 -26.34 19.01 4.94
CA THR A 456 -25.25 19.86 5.48
C THR A 456 -24.27 19.09 6.34
N VAL A 457 -22.99 19.48 6.30
CA VAL A 457 -21.98 19.14 7.31
C VAL A 457 -21.48 20.43 7.97
N THR A 458 -21.49 20.48 9.30
CA THR A 458 -21.16 21.68 10.09
C THR A 458 -20.09 21.37 11.14
N ASP A 459 -19.05 22.19 11.22
CA ASP A 459 -17.99 22.04 12.23
C ASP A 459 -18.35 22.66 13.59
N ASN A 460 -17.52 22.38 14.60
CA ASN A 460 -17.68 22.90 15.96
C ASN A 460 -17.51 24.43 16.10
N LEU A 461 -17.29 25.18 15.02
CA LEU A 461 -17.29 26.66 14.97
C LEU A 461 -18.41 27.22 14.08
N SER A 462 -19.36 26.38 13.66
CA SER A 462 -20.46 26.73 12.76
C SER A 462 -20.02 27.15 11.35
N ARG A 463 -18.88 26.65 10.84
CA ARG A 463 -18.64 26.61 9.39
C ARG A 463 -19.46 25.46 8.81
N THR A 464 -20.28 25.74 7.80
CA THR A 464 -21.18 24.75 7.18
C THR A 464 -20.85 24.59 5.71
N VAL A 465 -20.83 23.34 5.26
CA VAL A 465 -20.89 22.93 3.86
C VAL A 465 -22.34 22.54 3.56
N PHE A 466 -22.88 23.02 2.45
CA PHE A 466 -24.26 22.73 2.01
C PHE A 466 -24.22 21.86 0.76
N LEU A 467 -25.13 20.89 0.68
CA LEU A 467 -25.23 19.92 -0.41
C LEU A 467 -26.64 20.00 -0.99
N GLU A 468 -26.74 20.29 -2.29
CA GLU A 468 -28.00 20.41 -3.01
C GLU A 468 -28.08 19.35 -4.11
N TYR A 469 -29.29 18.84 -4.32
CA TYR A 469 -29.55 17.72 -5.20
C TYR A 469 -30.62 18.04 -6.22
N ASP A 470 -30.57 17.37 -7.37
CA ASP A 470 -31.69 17.36 -8.28
C ASP A 470 -32.94 16.72 -7.62
N ALA A 471 -34.11 17.23 -8.02
CA ALA A 471 -35.41 16.85 -7.47
C ALA A 471 -36.12 15.74 -8.27
N VAL A 472 -35.55 15.31 -9.40
CA VAL A 472 -36.13 14.28 -10.29
C VAL A 472 -35.28 13.01 -10.30
N ASN A 473 -33.97 13.14 -10.49
CA ASN A 473 -32.99 12.05 -10.56
C ASN A 473 -32.34 11.76 -9.20
N GLY A 474 -32.21 12.76 -8.33
CA GLY A 474 -31.57 12.64 -7.01
C GLY A 474 -30.05 12.86 -6.98
N ASP A 475 -29.42 13.20 -8.10
CA ASP A 475 -27.98 13.49 -8.23
C ASP A 475 -27.54 14.69 -7.37
N LEU A 476 -26.30 14.68 -6.86
CA LEU A 476 -25.70 15.81 -6.13
C LEU A 476 -25.26 16.91 -7.11
N THR A 477 -26.06 17.98 -7.25
CA THR A 477 -25.86 19.02 -8.28
C THR A 477 -25.02 20.21 -7.82
N THR A 478 -25.08 20.56 -6.53
CA THR A 478 -24.31 21.68 -5.95
C THR A 478 -23.65 21.24 -4.65
N VAL A 479 -22.39 21.62 -4.45
CA VAL A 479 -21.83 21.73 -3.10
C VAL A 479 -21.32 23.15 -2.87
N THR A 480 -21.83 23.78 -1.82
CA THR A 480 -21.43 25.12 -1.39
C THR A 480 -20.51 25.00 -0.19
N ASP A 481 -19.31 25.54 -0.30
CA ASP A 481 -18.25 25.47 0.69
C ASP A 481 -18.49 26.39 1.91
N THR A 482 -17.52 26.41 2.84
CA THR A 482 -17.55 27.27 4.03
C THR A 482 -17.42 28.78 3.76
N LEU A 483 -17.17 29.20 2.51
CA LEU A 483 -17.21 30.61 2.07
C LEU A 483 -18.58 31.04 1.53
N GLY A 484 -19.44 30.10 1.15
CA GLY A 484 -20.60 30.39 0.30
C GLY A 484 -20.27 30.38 -1.20
N LEU A 485 -19.19 29.69 -1.60
CA LEU A 485 -18.80 29.46 -2.99
C LEU A 485 -19.28 28.07 -3.43
N ALA A 486 -19.98 28.01 -4.57
CA ALA A 486 -20.67 26.82 -5.04
C ALA A 486 -19.95 26.15 -6.22
N THR A 487 -19.51 24.90 -6.05
CA THR A 487 -19.08 24.01 -7.14
C THR A 487 -20.31 23.24 -7.63
N THR A 488 -20.49 23.14 -8.95
CA THR A 488 -21.65 22.44 -9.55
C THR A 488 -21.25 21.28 -10.45
N TYR A 489 -22.09 20.25 -10.44
CA TYR A 489 -21.86 18.97 -11.09
C TYR A 489 -22.99 18.66 -12.10
N GLU A 490 -22.66 18.26 -13.33
CA GLU A 490 -23.64 17.88 -14.36
C GLU A 490 -23.49 16.40 -14.74
N TYR A 491 -24.61 15.70 -14.94
CA TYR A 491 -24.66 14.24 -15.11
C TYR A 491 -25.39 13.79 -16.38
N SER A 492 -25.04 12.60 -16.89
CA SER A 492 -25.68 11.94 -18.04
C SER A 492 -27.07 11.36 -17.72
N GLY A 493 -28.01 12.22 -17.33
CA GLY A 493 -29.42 11.89 -17.09
C GLY A 493 -29.62 10.67 -16.18
N THR A 494 -30.52 9.76 -16.57
CA THR A 494 -30.84 8.53 -15.82
C THR A 494 -29.72 7.48 -15.78
N THR A 495 -28.50 7.83 -16.19
CA THR A 495 -27.32 6.96 -16.06
C THR A 495 -26.39 7.41 -14.94
N HIS A 496 -26.62 8.59 -14.36
CA HIS A 496 -25.93 9.12 -13.17
C HIS A 496 -24.39 9.20 -13.29
N LEU A 497 -23.88 9.24 -14.53
CA LEU A 497 -22.46 9.41 -14.83
C LEU A 497 -22.08 10.88 -14.74
N LEU A 498 -21.09 11.22 -13.89
CA LEU A 498 -20.60 12.59 -13.71
C LEU A 498 -19.87 13.03 -14.99
N THR A 499 -20.54 13.87 -15.79
CA THR A 499 -20.04 14.32 -17.09
C THR A 499 -19.22 15.60 -17.03
N LYS A 500 -19.34 16.40 -15.96
CA LYS A 500 -18.71 17.72 -15.88
C LYS A 500 -18.69 18.30 -14.47
N VAL A 501 -17.60 19.00 -14.16
CA VAL A 501 -17.43 19.78 -12.92
C VAL A 501 -17.18 21.25 -13.26
N THR A 502 -17.86 22.17 -12.59
CA THR A 502 -17.73 23.63 -12.79
C THR A 502 -17.47 24.35 -11.47
N ASP A 503 -16.48 25.24 -11.46
CA ASP A 503 -16.02 25.96 -10.27
C ASP A 503 -16.93 27.13 -9.85
N PRO A 504 -16.72 27.72 -8.66
CA PRO A 504 -17.50 28.86 -8.19
C PRO A 504 -17.34 30.18 -8.97
N SER A 505 -16.49 30.23 -10.00
CA SER A 505 -16.43 31.35 -10.95
C SER A 505 -17.29 31.13 -12.20
N GLY A 506 -17.86 29.92 -12.36
CA GLY A 506 -18.53 29.48 -13.58
C GLY A 506 -17.56 28.94 -14.64
N THR A 507 -16.31 28.65 -14.26
CA THR A 507 -15.30 28.05 -15.13
C THR A 507 -15.38 26.53 -15.02
N VAL A 508 -15.53 25.85 -16.15
CA VAL A 508 -15.47 24.38 -16.19
C VAL A 508 -14.08 23.94 -15.74
N LEU A 509 -13.98 22.89 -14.93
CA LEU A 509 -12.69 22.32 -14.50
C LEU A 509 -12.33 21.12 -15.37
N GLU A 510 -13.27 20.19 -15.50
CA GLU A 510 -13.16 18.96 -16.29
C GLU A 510 -14.50 18.61 -16.94
N GLU A 511 -14.43 17.99 -18.13
CA GLU A 511 -15.54 17.30 -18.78
C GLU A 511 -15.12 15.85 -19.06
N THR A 512 -16.00 14.87 -18.83
CA THR A 512 -15.73 13.44 -18.93
C THR A 512 -16.79 12.76 -19.80
N ALA A 513 -16.36 12.06 -20.85
CA ALA A 513 -17.22 11.24 -21.70
C ALA A 513 -17.08 9.76 -21.40
N TYR A 514 -18.17 9.03 -21.57
CA TYR A 514 -18.30 7.61 -21.24
C TYR A 514 -18.83 6.80 -22.42
N ASP A 515 -18.52 5.51 -22.44
CA ASP A 515 -19.14 4.55 -23.36
C ASP A 515 -20.51 4.03 -22.87
N ASN A 516 -21.13 3.16 -23.66
CA ASN A 516 -22.43 2.56 -23.36
C ASN A 516 -22.41 1.62 -22.14
N GLU A 517 -21.23 1.16 -21.70
CA GLU A 517 -21.06 0.33 -20.50
C GLU A 517 -20.88 1.22 -19.25
N GLY A 518 -20.58 2.52 -19.45
CA GLY A 518 -20.38 3.52 -18.40
C GLY A 518 -18.93 3.67 -17.95
N ARG A 519 -17.98 3.20 -18.77
CA ARG A 519 -16.54 3.42 -18.58
C ARG A 519 -16.17 4.81 -19.09
N ALA A 520 -15.38 5.56 -18.34
CA ALA A 520 -14.83 6.82 -18.83
C ALA A 520 -13.82 6.54 -19.97
N VAL A 521 -14.04 7.15 -21.13
CA VAL A 521 -13.23 6.94 -22.35
C VAL A 521 -12.47 8.18 -22.79
N GLN A 522 -12.92 9.39 -22.44
CA GLN A 522 -12.23 10.64 -22.76
C GLN A 522 -12.44 11.66 -21.63
N GLN A 523 -11.44 12.49 -21.38
CA GLN A 523 -11.53 13.63 -20.44
C GLN A 523 -10.85 14.87 -21.01
N TRP A 524 -11.46 16.05 -20.81
CA TRP A 524 -10.94 17.36 -21.22
C TRP A 524 -10.79 18.31 -20.04
N ASP A 525 -9.88 19.29 -20.18
CA ASP A 525 -9.79 20.43 -19.27
C ASP A 525 -10.87 21.49 -19.55
N GLY A 526 -11.01 22.45 -18.63
CA GLY A 526 -11.87 23.62 -18.77
C GLY A 526 -11.63 24.56 -19.97
N ALA A 527 -10.58 24.33 -20.75
CA ALA A 527 -10.29 25.04 -22.00
C ALA A 527 -10.58 24.20 -23.25
N GLY A 528 -11.04 22.96 -23.09
CA GLY A 528 -11.35 22.02 -24.18
C GLY A 528 -10.14 21.24 -24.71
N ASN A 529 -9.00 21.23 -23.99
CA ASN A 529 -7.86 20.38 -24.34
C ASN A 529 -8.13 18.94 -23.87
N LEU A 530 -7.95 17.96 -24.75
CA LEU A 530 -8.05 16.54 -24.40
C LEU A 530 -6.89 16.15 -23.48
N LEU A 531 -7.21 15.78 -22.24
CA LEU A 531 -6.26 15.32 -21.23
C LEU A 531 -5.99 13.82 -21.36
N VAL A 532 -7.06 13.04 -21.54
CA VAL A 532 -7.04 11.57 -21.56
C VAL A 532 -7.99 11.05 -22.64
N GLU A 533 -7.56 10.01 -23.36
CA GLU A 533 -8.40 9.12 -24.17
C GLU A 533 -8.02 7.66 -23.90
N ILE A 534 -9.00 6.76 -23.78
CA ILE A 534 -8.79 5.34 -23.44
C ILE A 534 -9.59 4.43 -24.38
N ASP A 535 -8.91 3.53 -25.07
CA ASP A 535 -9.51 2.46 -25.87
C ASP A 535 -9.57 1.13 -25.10
N TYR A 536 -10.79 0.63 -24.94
CA TYR A 536 -11.14 -0.64 -24.29
C TYR A 536 -11.31 -1.80 -25.29
N SER A 537 -11.15 -1.57 -26.59
CA SER A 537 -11.44 -2.54 -27.66
C SER A 537 -10.53 -3.77 -27.68
N ILE A 538 -9.37 -3.71 -27.00
CA ILE A 538 -8.37 -4.78 -26.97
C ILE A 538 -8.61 -5.68 -25.75
N ALA A 539 -8.79 -6.98 -25.98
CA ALA A 539 -8.87 -7.96 -24.90
C ALA A 539 -7.57 -7.96 -24.08
N ASN A 540 -7.69 -7.85 -22.75
CA ASN A 540 -6.59 -7.78 -21.78
C ASN A 540 -5.60 -6.61 -21.97
N SER A 541 -5.91 -5.60 -22.79
CA SER A 541 -5.07 -4.39 -22.89
C SER A 541 -5.90 -3.11 -23.01
N ARG A 542 -5.27 -1.97 -22.71
CA ARG A 542 -5.88 -0.63 -22.83
C ARG A 542 -4.90 0.28 -23.53
N VAL A 543 -5.31 0.95 -24.60
CA VAL A 543 -4.50 2.02 -25.20
C VAL A 543 -4.95 3.33 -24.58
N VAL A 544 -4.05 4.00 -23.88
CA VAL A 544 -4.30 5.29 -23.23
C VAL A 544 -3.46 6.36 -23.93
N THR A 545 -4.09 7.46 -24.33
CA THR A 545 -3.41 8.68 -24.75
C THR A 545 -3.57 9.71 -23.64
N GLU A 546 -2.52 9.96 -22.85
CA GLU A 546 -2.52 10.97 -21.79
C GLU A 546 -1.63 12.14 -22.18
N ASN A 547 -2.19 13.35 -22.26
CA ASN A 547 -1.51 14.58 -22.69
C ASN A 547 -0.75 14.43 -24.04
N GLY A 548 -1.23 13.54 -24.91
CA GLY A 548 -0.61 13.21 -26.21
C GLY A 548 0.46 12.11 -26.18
N VAL A 549 0.78 11.53 -25.02
CA VAL A 549 1.66 10.36 -24.87
C VAL A 549 0.82 9.09 -24.95
N VAL A 550 1.15 8.18 -25.88
CA VAL A 550 0.42 6.93 -26.06
C VAL A 550 1.09 5.79 -25.29
N MET A 551 0.30 5.08 -24.49
CA MET A 551 0.71 3.97 -23.62
C MET A 551 -0.23 2.77 -23.82
N THR A 552 0.31 1.57 -23.80
CA THR A 552 -0.47 0.32 -23.78
C THR A 552 -0.29 -0.36 -22.43
N TYR A 553 -1.37 -0.43 -21.65
CA TYR A 553 -1.44 -1.18 -20.40
C TYR A 553 -1.89 -2.61 -20.70
N THR A 554 -1.25 -3.62 -20.12
CA THR A 554 -1.54 -5.04 -20.35
C THR A 554 -1.83 -5.76 -19.04
N TYR A 555 -2.89 -6.57 -19.03
CA TYR A 555 -3.45 -7.19 -17.83
C TYR A 555 -3.39 -8.73 -17.88
N ASP A 556 -3.21 -9.39 -16.73
CA ASP A 556 -3.28 -10.85 -16.63
C ASP A 556 -4.73 -11.37 -16.51
N THR A 557 -4.89 -12.70 -16.36
CA THR A 557 -6.20 -13.34 -16.15
C THR A 557 -6.81 -13.09 -14.76
N ARG A 558 -6.05 -12.51 -13.82
CA ARG A 558 -6.54 -11.96 -12.54
C ARG A 558 -6.91 -10.48 -12.67
N ASN A 559 -6.78 -9.90 -13.86
CA ASN A 559 -6.96 -8.48 -14.18
C ASN A 559 -5.96 -7.55 -13.47
N THR A 560 -4.74 -8.02 -13.13
CA THR A 560 -3.67 -7.15 -12.60
C THR A 560 -2.79 -6.61 -13.73
N LEU A 561 -2.26 -5.40 -13.56
CA LEU A 561 -1.42 -4.74 -14.56
C LEU A 561 -0.03 -5.39 -14.65
N VAL A 562 0.19 -6.24 -15.65
CA VAL A 562 1.47 -6.96 -15.83
C VAL A 562 2.46 -6.27 -16.77
N GLY A 563 2.11 -5.13 -17.36
CA GLY A 563 3.07 -4.30 -18.09
C GLY A 563 2.50 -3.04 -18.72
N ILE A 564 3.37 -2.02 -18.85
CA ILE A 564 3.08 -0.74 -19.52
C ILE A 564 4.09 -0.60 -20.67
N GLN A 565 3.62 -0.41 -21.90
CA GLN A 565 4.48 -0.15 -23.07
C GLN A 565 4.26 1.27 -23.60
N TYR A 566 5.35 2.00 -23.86
CA TYR A 566 5.29 3.35 -24.44
C TYR A 566 5.40 3.34 -25.97
N ALA A 567 4.50 4.07 -26.63
CA ALA A 567 4.47 4.26 -28.08
C ALA A 567 4.71 5.74 -28.43
N CYS A 568 5.92 6.07 -28.89
CA CYS A 568 6.23 7.39 -29.43
C CYS A 568 6.02 7.44 -30.96
N THR A 569 5.47 8.56 -31.42
CA THR A 569 4.98 8.77 -32.80
C THR A 569 6.08 9.04 -33.84
N ASP A 570 7.34 9.15 -33.44
CA ASP A 570 8.48 9.45 -34.33
C ASP A 570 9.44 8.28 -34.59
N GLY A 571 9.28 7.15 -33.88
CA GLY A 571 10.12 5.96 -34.04
C GLY A 571 11.54 6.07 -33.46
N THR A 572 11.78 7.00 -32.53
CA THR A 572 13.07 7.16 -31.84
C THR A 572 13.47 5.92 -31.05
N ALA A 573 14.78 5.64 -30.95
CA ALA A 573 15.29 4.54 -30.12
C ALA A 573 14.90 4.76 -28.64
N GLY A 574 14.12 3.83 -28.09
CA GLY A 574 13.45 3.95 -26.79
C GLY A 574 11.94 3.75 -26.86
N CYS A 575 11.31 4.00 -28.02
CA CYS A 575 9.94 3.53 -28.26
C CYS A 575 9.90 1.99 -28.21
N GLN A 576 8.80 1.41 -27.71
CA GLN A 576 8.67 0.00 -27.30
C GLN A 576 9.27 -0.35 -25.93
N ALA A 577 9.84 0.60 -25.18
CA ALA A 577 10.15 0.42 -23.76
C ALA A 577 8.95 -0.14 -23.00
N ASN A 578 9.14 -1.28 -22.33
CA ASN A 578 8.10 -2.04 -21.65
C ASN A 578 8.48 -2.34 -20.20
N SER A 579 7.62 -1.98 -19.25
CA SER A 579 7.68 -2.57 -17.93
C SER A 579 7.05 -3.97 -17.95
N ASN A 580 7.49 -4.83 -17.05
CA ASN A 580 6.87 -6.14 -16.82
C ASN A 580 6.70 -6.30 -15.31
N ILE A 581 5.50 -6.61 -14.84
CA ILE A 581 5.17 -6.66 -13.42
C ILE A 581 4.55 -8.04 -13.13
N ALA A 582 5.12 -8.76 -12.17
CA ALA A 582 4.55 -9.96 -11.60
C ALA A 582 4.01 -9.66 -10.20
N TYR A 583 3.09 -10.50 -9.73
CA TYR A 583 2.48 -10.39 -8.41
C TYR A 583 2.28 -11.74 -7.76
N ASP A 584 2.53 -11.81 -6.46
CA ASP A 584 2.39 -12.97 -5.60
C ASP A 584 0.92 -13.41 -5.40
N GLY A 585 0.69 -14.32 -4.46
CA GLY A 585 -0.64 -14.78 -4.07
C GLY A 585 -1.51 -13.73 -3.34
N ASN A 586 -0.89 -12.66 -2.81
CA ASN A 586 -1.52 -11.56 -2.09
C ASN A 586 -1.63 -10.27 -2.95
N PHE A 587 -1.42 -10.37 -4.27
CA PHE A 587 -1.37 -9.24 -5.20
C PHE A 587 -0.29 -8.18 -4.88
N LYS A 588 0.77 -8.57 -4.16
CA LYS A 588 1.96 -7.76 -3.94
C LYS A 588 2.93 -7.96 -5.09
N GLN A 589 3.61 -6.90 -5.54
CA GLN A 589 4.60 -7.03 -6.61
C GLN A 589 5.79 -7.88 -6.13
N ASP A 590 6.10 -8.98 -6.83
CA ASP A 590 7.19 -9.91 -6.50
C ASP A 590 8.36 -9.83 -7.50
N ASN A 591 8.11 -9.38 -8.73
CA ASN A 591 9.15 -9.00 -9.67
C ASN A 591 8.70 -7.84 -10.57
N VAL A 592 9.46 -6.75 -10.58
CA VAL A 592 9.24 -5.57 -11.43
C VAL A 592 10.41 -5.40 -12.39
N VAL A 593 10.14 -5.26 -13.68
CA VAL A 593 11.11 -4.86 -14.70
C VAL A 593 10.80 -3.43 -15.13
N ASP A 594 11.78 -2.53 -15.05
CA ASP A 594 11.62 -1.13 -15.45
C ASP A 594 11.59 -0.96 -16.99
N LEU A 595 11.32 0.26 -17.44
CA LEU A 595 11.26 0.63 -18.87
C LEU A 595 12.59 0.48 -19.63
N ASN A 596 13.71 0.30 -18.93
CA ASN A 596 15.03 0.07 -19.51
C ASN A 596 15.39 -1.43 -19.55
N GLY A 597 14.53 -2.32 -19.03
CA GLY A 597 14.79 -3.75 -18.89
C GLY A 597 15.51 -4.16 -17.59
N ASN A 598 15.62 -3.27 -16.61
CA ASN A 598 16.24 -3.54 -15.32
C ASN A 598 15.26 -4.29 -14.39
N PRO A 599 15.55 -5.53 -13.97
CA PRO A 599 14.69 -6.26 -13.03
C PRO A 599 14.89 -5.80 -11.59
N THR A 600 13.89 -6.03 -10.74
CA THR A 600 13.98 -5.91 -9.28
C THR A 600 13.03 -6.94 -8.69
N SER A 601 13.58 -7.88 -7.93
CA SER A 601 12.80 -8.92 -7.26
C SER A 601 12.50 -8.51 -5.82
N LEU A 602 11.31 -8.84 -5.36
CA LEU A 602 10.73 -8.46 -4.08
C LEU A 602 10.17 -9.72 -3.42
N SER A 603 10.25 -9.84 -2.10
CA SER A 603 9.58 -10.94 -1.39
C SER A 603 8.94 -10.44 -0.10
N TRP A 604 7.69 -10.82 0.09
CA TRP A 604 6.82 -10.36 1.16
C TRP A 604 6.58 -11.49 2.16
N ASN A 605 6.24 -11.13 3.39
CA ASN A 605 5.80 -12.11 4.37
C ASN A 605 4.50 -12.81 3.89
N PRO A 606 4.16 -14.02 4.39
CA PRO A 606 3.05 -14.81 3.83
C PRO A 606 1.66 -14.14 3.81
N GLY A 607 1.44 -13.09 4.60
CA GLY A 607 0.22 -12.28 4.61
C GLY A 607 0.25 -11.01 3.75
N GLY A 608 1.37 -10.71 3.07
CA GLY A 608 1.53 -9.54 2.19
C GLY A 608 1.63 -8.18 2.90
N SER A 609 1.77 -8.16 4.24
CA SER A 609 1.85 -6.92 5.04
C SER A 609 3.24 -6.29 5.03
N ASN A 610 4.30 -7.10 4.99
CA ASN A 610 5.69 -6.65 5.15
C ASN A 610 6.56 -7.13 3.98
N LEU A 611 7.41 -6.24 3.45
CA LEU A 611 8.41 -6.56 2.43
C LEU A 611 9.71 -6.99 3.13
N GLU A 612 10.10 -8.26 3.03
CA GLU A 612 11.20 -8.86 3.79
C GLU A 612 12.52 -8.92 3.00
N TYR A 613 12.46 -8.90 1.66
CA TYR A 613 13.62 -8.96 0.78
C TYR A 613 13.44 -8.12 -0.48
N VAL A 614 14.55 -7.51 -0.92
CA VAL A 614 14.68 -6.79 -2.19
C VAL A 614 16.00 -7.20 -2.86
N ASN A 615 15.97 -7.45 -4.16
CA ASN A 615 17.16 -7.64 -4.99
C ASN A 615 17.08 -6.70 -6.20
N ASP A 616 17.98 -5.72 -6.28
CA ASP A 616 17.96 -4.72 -7.36
C ASP A 616 18.59 -5.22 -8.67
N ALA A 617 18.48 -4.40 -9.72
CA ALA A 617 18.98 -4.72 -11.06
C ALA A 617 20.50 -4.92 -11.17
N LEU A 618 21.26 -4.56 -10.14
CA LEU A 618 22.71 -4.72 -10.05
C LEU A 618 23.10 -5.95 -9.21
N GLY A 619 22.13 -6.66 -8.63
CA GLY A 619 22.34 -7.77 -7.70
C GLY A 619 22.56 -7.31 -6.25
N ASN A 620 22.18 -6.08 -5.89
CA ASN A 620 22.27 -5.61 -4.51
C ASN A 620 21.09 -6.15 -3.69
N GLU A 621 21.36 -7.09 -2.80
CA GLU A 621 20.38 -7.62 -1.85
C GLU A 621 20.14 -6.66 -0.68
N THR A 622 18.89 -6.50 -0.26
CA THR A 622 18.51 -5.81 0.99
C THR A 622 17.51 -6.67 1.74
N PHE A 623 17.80 -6.95 3.00
CA PHE A 623 16.94 -7.72 3.90
C PHE A 623 16.27 -6.80 4.91
N LEU A 624 15.01 -7.07 5.22
CA LEU A 624 14.21 -6.33 6.18
C LEU A 624 13.60 -7.32 7.18
N SER A 625 13.47 -6.92 8.44
CA SER A 625 12.92 -7.79 9.49
C SER A 625 11.96 -7.02 10.38
N TYR A 626 10.88 -7.67 10.80
CA TYR A 626 9.73 -7.04 11.45
C TYR A 626 9.37 -7.73 12.76
N ASP A 627 8.70 -7.03 13.67
CA ASP A 627 8.07 -7.65 14.83
C ASP A 627 6.61 -8.07 14.55
N SER A 628 5.96 -8.68 15.54
CA SER A 628 4.54 -9.09 15.50
C SER A 628 3.55 -7.92 15.51
N THR A 629 4.02 -6.70 15.30
CA THR A 629 3.25 -5.45 15.26
C THR A 629 3.57 -4.67 13.98
N ASN A 630 4.20 -5.35 13.00
CA ASN A 630 4.63 -4.83 11.70
C ASN A 630 5.60 -3.65 11.79
N ASN A 631 6.28 -3.48 12.92
CA ASN A 631 7.37 -2.50 13.02
C ASN A 631 8.62 -3.07 12.34
N LEU A 632 9.24 -2.28 11.46
CA LEU A 632 10.56 -2.57 10.91
C LEU A 632 11.59 -2.55 12.06
N THR A 633 12.16 -3.70 12.42
CA THR A 633 13.15 -3.86 13.50
C THR A 633 14.60 -3.87 13.01
N GLN A 634 14.84 -4.30 11.77
CA GLN A 634 16.17 -4.29 11.16
C GLN A 634 16.09 -4.12 9.65
N THR A 635 17.09 -3.44 9.09
CA THR A 635 17.46 -3.52 7.67
C THR A 635 18.92 -3.97 7.56
N VAL A 636 19.26 -4.77 6.56
CA VAL A 636 20.64 -5.13 6.18
C VAL A 636 20.85 -4.80 4.72
N ASP A 637 21.85 -3.97 4.40
CA ASP A 637 22.16 -3.60 3.02
C ASP A 637 23.06 -4.61 2.31
N ALA A 638 23.27 -4.42 1.00
CA ALA A 638 24.09 -5.30 0.15
C ALA A 638 25.60 -5.35 0.52
N ARG A 639 26.04 -4.58 1.53
CA ARG A 639 27.39 -4.64 2.09
C ARG A 639 27.43 -5.43 3.40
N GLY A 640 26.30 -6.00 3.82
CA GLY A 640 26.10 -6.64 5.12
C GLY A 640 26.00 -5.64 6.28
N ILE A 641 25.80 -4.35 6.01
CA ILE A 641 25.72 -3.31 7.04
C ILE A 641 24.28 -3.23 7.54
N SER A 642 24.08 -3.51 8.83
CA SER A 642 22.76 -3.49 9.45
C SER A 642 22.45 -2.17 10.15
N SER A 643 21.19 -1.72 10.06
CA SER A 643 20.62 -0.67 10.91
C SER A 643 19.46 -1.27 11.69
N SER A 644 19.35 -0.93 12.98
CA SER A 644 18.40 -1.57 13.91
C SER A 644 17.50 -0.56 14.60
N TYR A 645 16.26 -0.95 14.83
CA TYR A 645 15.15 -0.11 15.25
C TYR A 645 14.45 -0.79 16.44
N PHE A 646 14.12 -0.02 17.48
CA PHE A 646 13.66 -0.57 18.76
C PHE A 646 12.38 0.12 19.24
N TYR A 647 11.39 -0.68 19.63
CA TYR A 647 10.02 -0.26 19.97
C TYR A 647 9.71 -0.58 21.44
N ALA A 648 10.60 -0.17 22.35
CA ALA A 648 10.62 -0.61 23.75
C ALA A 648 9.59 0.10 24.65
N ASN A 649 8.46 0.55 24.10
CA ASN A 649 7.41 1.23 24.86
C ASN A 649 6.13 0.39 24.93
N ALA A 650 5.88 -0.22 26.10
CA ALA A 650 4.72 -1.08 26.33
C ALA A 650 3.35 -0.37 26.28
N SER A 651 3.31 0.97 26.30
CA SER A 651 2.09 1.76 26.09
C SER A 651 1.89 2.18 24.63
N PHE A 652 2.97 2.25 23.85
CA PHE A 652 2.99 2.69 22.46
C PHE A 652 3.87 1.74 21.63
N PRO A 653 3.41 0.50 21.36
CA PRO A 653 4.26 -0.55 20.78
C PRO A 653 4.70 -0.28 19.34
N THR A 654 4.12 0.72 18.66
CA THR A 654 4.55 1.21 17.33
C THR A 654 5.43 2.46 17.39
N PHE A 655 5.69 3.01 18.58
CA PHE A 655 6.55 4.19 18.71
C PHE A 655 8.03 3.78 18.71
N LEU A 656 8.76 4.18 17.67
CA LEU A 656 10.21 4.02 17.60
C LEU A 656 10.88 4.72 18.78
N THR A 657 11.56 3.97 19.65
CA THR A 657 12.25 4.47 20.86
C THR A 657 13.76 4.66 20.67
N ARG A 658 14.38 3.89 19.76
CA ARG A 658 15.78 4.04 19.36
C ARG A 658 15.98 3.58 17.92
N MET A 659 16.79 4.32 17.17
CA MET A 659 17.42 3.85 15.94
C MET A 659 18.93 3.73 16.17
N THR A 660 19.55 2.69 15.66
CA THR A 660 21.01 2.50 15.63
C THR A 660 21.45 2.33 14.18
N ASP A 661 22.35 3.18 13.71
CA ASP A 661 22.85 3.17 12.33
C ASP A 661 23.92 2.09 12.08
N GLY A 662 24.28 1.92 10.80
CA GLY A 662 25.34 1.01 10.35
C GLY A 662 26.77 1.33 10.81
N LEU A 663 26.96 2.36 11.62
CA LEU A 663 28.23 2.70 12.29
C LEU A 663 28.13 2.48 13.82
N GLY A 664 26.97 2.05 14.33
CA GLY A 664 26.69 1.87 15.75
C GLY A 664 26.21 3.13 16.48
N ASN A 665 26.06 4.26 15.78
CA ASN A 665 25.56 5.50 16.38
C ASN A 665 24.07 5.32 16.71
N SER A 666 23.66 5.70 17.91
CA SER A 666 22.26 5.57 18.34
C SER A 666 21.59 6.93 18.50
N THR A 667 20.41 7.08 17.90
CA THR A 667 19.48 8.21 18.14
C THR A 667 18.34 7.69 19.03
N LEU A 668 18.04 8.40 20.11
CA LEU A 668 16.94 8.04 21.03
C LEU A 668 15.71 8.92 20.78
N TYR A 669 14.54 8.35 21.03
CA TYR A 669 13.25 8.99 20.83
C TYR A 669 12.34 8.71 22.03
N THR A 670 11.68 9.74 22.56
CA THR A 670 10.74 9.64 23.68
C THR A 670 9.36 10.10 23.24
N PRO A 671 8.29 9.33 23.49
CA PRO A 671 6.92 9.75 23.20
C PRO A 671 6.36 10.69 24.27
N THR A 672 5.31 11.42 23.91
CA THR A 672 4.40 12.07 24.85
C THR A 672 3.54 11.03 25.56
N THR A 673 3.18 11.33 26.81
CA THR A 673 2.30 10.52 27.64
C THR A 673 0.95 11.23 27.84
N LEU A 674 -0.03 10.56 28.45
CA LEU A 674 -1.29 11.20 28.88
C LEU A 674 -1.07 12.39 29.84
N ALA A 675 0.08 12.46 30.54
CA ALA A 675 0.45 13.59 31.38
C ALA A 675 1.00 14.79 30.58
N ASP A 676 1.32 14.60 29.31
CA ASP A 676 1.76 15.64 28.35
C ASP A 676 0.60 16.13 27.46
N GLY A 677 -0.64 15.74 27.78
CA GLY A 677 -1.82 15.96 26.95
C GLY A 677 -2.03 14.82 25.97
N VAL A 678 -1.60 15.01 24.72
CA VAL A 678 -1.82 14.04 23.64
C VAL A 678 -0.74 12.96 23.63
N PRO A 679 -1.09 11.66 23.78
CA PRO A 679 -0.12 10.55 23.80
C PRO A 679 0.45 10.20 22.42
N GLY A 680 1.63 9.57 22.39
CA GLY A 680 2.21 8.93 21.21
C GLY A 680 2.93 9.86 20.22
N LEU A 681 2.99 11.17 20.47
CA LEU A 681 3.70 12.15 19.66
C LEU A 681 5.19 12.23 20.07
N LEU A 682 6.07 12.73 19.21
CA LEU A 682 7.50 12.82 19.51
C LEU A 682 7.80 13.93 20.54
N LYS A 683 7.96 13.58 21.82
CA LYS A 683 8.30 14.54 22.89
C LYS A 683 9.76 14.98 22.85
N GLN A 684 10.67 14.05 22.57
CA GLN A 684 12.11 14.30 22.61
C GLN A 684 12.85 13.41 21.60
N GLN A 685 13.82 13.98 20.91
CA GLN A 685 14.84 13.27 20.16
C GLN A 685 16.22 13.62 20.74
N GLU A 686 17.10 12.63 20.89
CA GLU A 686 18.49 12.82 21.31
C GLU A 686 19.41 12.22 20.25
N ASP A 687 20.31 13.04 19.69
CA ASP A 687 21.25 12.61 18.66
C ASP A 687 22.43 11.79 19.26
N PRO A 688 23.26 11.13 18.42
CA PRO A 688 24.40 10.34 18.91
C PRO A 688 25.48 11.11 19.67
N ASN A 689 25.42 12.45 19.70
CA ASN A 689 26.31 13.33 20.47
C ASN A 689 25.68 13.75 21.81
N GLY A 690 24.48 13.27 22.15
CA GLY A 690 23.70 13.70 23.31
C GLY A 690 22.99 15.05 23.11
N LYS A 691 22.88 15.55 21.87
CA LYS A 691 22.21 16.82 21.58
C LYS A 691 20.70 16.61 21.50
N ILE A 692 19.99 17.15 22.49
CA ILE A 692 18.53 17.01 22.60
C ILE A 692 17.82 18.05 21.72
N THR A 693 16.79 17.58 21.01
CA THR A 693 15.70 18.40 20.47
C THR A 693 14.39 17.97 21.12
N SER A 694 13.72 18.88 21.82
CA SER A 694 12.42 18.61 22.48
C SER A 694 11.28 19.30 21.76
N TYR A 695 10.10 18.71 21.78
CA TYR A 695 8.88 19.22 21.16
C TYR A 695 7.77 19.33 22.21
N SER A 696 6.78 20.17 21.94
CA SER A 696 5.56 20.26 22.74
C SER A 696 4.37 20.52 21.84
N TYR A 697 3.19 20.15 22.30
CA TYR A 697 1.96 20.13 21.51
C TYR A 697 0.86 20.96 22.22
N ASN A 698 -0.27 21.17 21.54
CA ASN A 698 -1.53 21.57 22.17
C ASN A 698 -2.43 20.35 22.38
N ASP A 699 -3.59 20.57 23.01
CA ASP A 699 -4.59 19.53 23.33
C ASP A 699 -5.22 18.84 22.10
N PHE A 700 -4.82 19.24 20.88
CA PHE A 700 -5.25 18.70 19.59
C PHE A 700 -4.08 18.11 18.78
N GLY A 701 -2.93 17.87 19.41
CA GLY A 701 -1.74 17.26 18.80
C GLY A 701 -0.96 18.17 17.85
N GLN A 702 -1.28 19.47 17.78
CA GLN A 702 -0.56 20.43 16.94
C GLN A 702 0.69 20.94 17.67
N MET A 703 1.84 20.93 17.01
CA MET A 703 3.14 21.27 17.60
C MET A 703 3.18 22.74 18.05
N SER A 704 3.13 23.00 19.35
CA SER A 704 3.14 24.33 19.97
C SER A 704 4.56 24.87 20.20
N GLN A 705 5.56 23.99 20.35
CA GLN A 705 6.96 24.36 20.52
C GLN A 705 7.93 23.30 19.95
N THR A 706 9.10 23.77 19.51
CA THR A 706 10.31 22.98 19.30
C THR A 706 11.49 23.70 19.97
N VAL A 707 12.36 22.98 20.68
CA VAL A 707 13.61 23.51 21.23
C VAL A 707 14.77 22.64 20.74
N VAL A 708 15.54 23.17 19.79
CA VAL A 708 16.78 22.54 19.33
C VAL A 708 17.90 22.88 20.32
N ALA A 709 18.77 21.91 20.63
CA ALA A 709 19.81 22.04 21.67
C ALA A 709 19.25 22.32 23.08
N ALA A 710 18.14 21.67 23.42
CA ALA A 710 17.43 21.86 24.68
C ALA A 710 18.35 21.65 25.90
N GLY A 711 18.23 22.52 26.92
CA GLY A 711 19.08 22.51 28.11
C GLY A 711 20.48 23.14 27.93
N THR A 712 20.86 23.55 26.72
CA THR A 712 22.16 24.19 26.45
C THR A 712 22.06 25.72 26.28
N ALA A 713 23.20 26.41 26.31
CA ALA A 713 23.28 27.83 25.96
C ALA A 713 23.10 28.12 24.45
N GLU A 714 23.13 27.08 23.60
CA GLU A 714 22.87 27.16 22.15
C GLU A 714 21.38 26.95 21.81
N ALA A 715 20.50 26.87 22.80
CA ALA A 715 19.10 26.55 22.60
C ALA A 715 18.40 27.52 21.63
N ILE A 716 17.72 26.95 20.62
CA ILE A 716 16.86 27.69 19.69
C ILE A 716 15.43 27.21 19.90
N THR A 717 14.60 28.05 20.50
CA THR A 717 13.19 27.79 20.76
C THR A 717 12.35 28.38 19.64
N SER A 718 11.58 27.56 18.94
CA SER A 718 10.55 27.97 18.00
C SER A 718 9.18 27.68 18.61
N THR A 719 8.31 28.69 18.75
CA THR A 719 6.92 28.52 19.19
C THR A 719 5.94 28.80 18.05
N TYR A 720 4.80 28.11 18.08
CA TYR A 720 3.80 28.13 17.03
C TYR A 720 2.42 28.45 17.61
N GLY A 721 1.75 29.44 17.04
CA GLY A 721 0.38 29.80 17.37
C GLY A 721 -0.59 29.31 16.29
N TYR A 722 -1.76 28.84 16.70
CA TYR A 722 -2.81 28.37 15.81
C TYR A 722 -4.13 29.12 16.06
N ASP A 723 -4.98 29.25 15.04
CA ASP A 723 -6.38 29.66 15.23
C ASP A 723 -7.28 28.48 15.64
N ALA A 724 -8.57 28.78 15.86
CA ALA A 724 -9.54 27.80 16.37
C ALA A 724 -9.79 26.61 15.42
N ILE A 725 -9.55 26.76 14.11
CA ILE A 725 -9.59 25.66 13.12
C ILE A 725 -8.22 25.03 12.86
N GLY A 726 -7.19 25.50 13.56
CA GLY A 726 -5.85 24.90 13.55
C GLY A 726 -4.92 25.41 12.47
N ARG A 727 -5.20 26.54 11.80
CA ARG A 727 -4.25 27.16 10.85
C ARG A 727 -3.14 27.87 11.62
N LEU A 728 -1.90 27.75 11.14
CA LEU A 728 -0.70 28.30 11.78
C LEU A 728 -0.68 29.83 11.65
N THR A 729 -1.09 30.56 12.68
CA THR A 729 -1.19 32.03 12.66
C THR A 729 0.10 32.74 13.06
N THR A 730 0.96 32.12 13.87
CA THR A 730 2.24 32.71 14.28
C THR A 730 3.35 31.67 14.36
N THR A 731 4.59 32.11 14.07
CA THR A 731 5.80 31.33 14.33
C THR A 731 6.86 32.28 14.92
N THR A 732 7.30 32.06 16.15
CA THR A 732 8.35 32.87 16.80
C THR A 732 9.57 32.02 17.11
N GLN A 733 10.67 32.29 16.42
CA GLN A 733 11.97 31.69 16.69
C GLN A 733 12.79 32.60 17.59
N THR A 734 13.36 32.05 18.67
CA THR A 734 14.17 32.78 19.65
C THR A 734 15.44 31.99 19.96
N SER A 735 16.57 32.70 19.93
CA SER A 735 17.90 32.23 20.30
C SER A 735 18.50 33.17 21.36
N ALA A 736 19.71 32.88 21.83
CA ALA A 736 20.45 33.79 22.71
C ALA A 736 20.83 35.14 22.05
N ALA A 737 20.75 35.26 20.71
CA ALA A 737 21.20 36.44 19.95
C ALA A 737 20.05 37.24 19.31
N GLU A 738 19.02 36.56 18.80
CA GLU A 738 17.86 37.20 18.16
C GLU A 738 16.54 36.48 18.47
N SER A 739 15.44 37.23 18.40
CA SER A 739 14.07 36.71 18.38
C SER A 739 13.33 37.30 17.17
N ARG A 740 12.61 36.45 16.44
CA ARG A 740 11.97 36.77 15.15
C ARG A 740 10.61 36.10 15.08
N THR A 741 9.56 36.90 14.92
CA THR A 741 8.18 36.45 14.73
C THR A 741 7.76 36.64 13.28
N SER A 742 7.25 35.57 12.67
CA SER A 742 6.40 35.60 11.48
C SER A 742 4.94 35.51 11.90
N LEU A 743 4.08 36.24 11.19
CA LEU A 743 2.63 36.21 11.34
C LEU A 743 2.04 35.77 10.00
N ASN A 744 0.98 34.96 10.05
CA ASN A 744 0.25 34.49 8.89
C ASN A 744 -1.22 34.92 9.03
N VAL A 745 -1.73 35.66 8.05
CA VAL A 745 -3.15 36.03 7.96
C VAL A 745 -3.79 35.19 6.88
N TYR A 746 -4.91 34.54 7.21
CA TYR A 746 -5.71 33.76 6.27
C TYR A 746 -7.02 34.47 5.95
N ASP A 747 -7.53 34.25 4.74
CA ASP A 747 -8.94 34.54 4.46
C ASP A 747 -9.86 33.45 5.06
N ASN A 748 -11.17 33.60 4.87
CA ASN A 748 -12.15 32.61 5.34
C ASN A 748 -12.04 31.26 4.58
N GLY A 749 -11.39 31.24 3.41
CA GLY A 749 -11.18 30.06 2.56
C GLY A 749 -9.87 29.32 2.86
N ASN A 750 -9.23 29.61 3.99
CA ASN A 750 -7.98 29.01 4.44
C ASN A 750 -6.76 29.33 3.56
N ARG A 751 -6.87 30.31 2.65
CA ARG A 751 -5.75 30.76 1.82
C ARG A 751 -4.93 31.79 2.60
N LEU A 752 -3.61 31.66 2.56
CA LEU A 752 -2.68 32.64 3.14
C LEU A 752 -2.72 33.93 2.29
N ILE A 753 -2.95 35.08 2.93
CA ILE A 753 -3.14 36.37 2.25
C ILE A 753 -2.17 37.48 2.69
N ALA A 754 -1.53 37.36 3.86
CA ALA A 754 -0.47 38.25 4.35
C ALA A 754 0.44 37.57 5.38
#